data_AF-A0A2P5LF69-F1
#
_entry.id   AF-A0A2P5LF69-F1
#
_cell.length_a   1.000
_cell.length_b   1.000
_cell.length_c   1.000
_cell.angle_alpha   90.00
_cell.angle_beta   90.00
_cell.angle_gamma   90.00
#
_symmetry.space_group_name_H-M   'P 1'
#
loop_
_entity.id
_entity.type
_entity.pdbx_description
1 polymer ?
#
loop_
_entity_poly.entity_id
_entity_poly.type
_entity_poly.pdbx_seq_one_letter_code
_entity_poly.pdbx_strand_id
1 'polypeptide(L)'
;MAWGRLALLHAADEGETALQTTADLFGFELEEPVPKPKLEKEENGLNLFGGKNFYVPTKLPPQPKRPPAVFFRVNYLETLTEENTTEPDYLNDPAKCLGSNQQTGRSYSFAAPNPMLPMARLLPFLHNALGQPKAVNRLDHRRLTRHLAQGKPLHSLPRKVRHRWPQRLQIIVDAGMHLESYWADFAFIVDQLKKLLGEEAVSAIRFDEDTFDSQQPYVIPWPSGERERWQPWHAPGEDTALLILSDLGISDTQSAKRIRWQRFLERLSSNGERVLTLSPASKAPLDRAYCRLARPNPLNDRFNLPRHPKHNGFTMGEPEQQHLDGILALLSALPLIDAGLLRRLRLGLSWGGSELESLIWNHPDIRQTGLGIRLHDTVAERYRKLYQEQFAGSSQAQLLWQIVEAHHSNAFEGLQKLEALNKYLLETASGNQGQIVNGTQKQQLEQELTDYFQSLCASANQSMDLPAQHQALMLQCRTVLASRPETIWRSGVSKVAYDLYAMAYKDQIRAGEWPDKLEPGFDPTRLEWLVDERAKTERVQWQVEQTGGQGELLCRIVDEAAPNPQALATINAHWAFPPRWTAADSSDETFLNDGQAFDLPSGKLTLRSTLQQLELEAFSKPSWATAIEYNQRGLLAGITWLGQTVIVPWHPLYRKGMGSWLWPGPFGWDEFGLYADLAIKKVNQRFRWIEPGTFLMGSPESEPEHDKDEIQHGVTLTQGYWLADTACSQALWQAVMGKNPAVFQEDPSNPVEHVSWNDTQAFIGELNKLFPG
;
A
#
# COMPACT_ATOMS: atom_id res chain seq x y z
N MET A 1 -13.08 56.93 -1.50
CA MET A 1 -11.71 57.49 -1.72
C MET A 1 -10.88 56.41 -2.44
N ALA A 2 -11.04 56.12 -3.73
CA ALA A 2 -10.97 56.98 -4.91
C ALA A 2 -9.62 57.70 -5.11
N TRP A 3 -8.49 56.97 -5.03
CA TRP A 3 -7.16 57.54 -5.31
C TRP A 3 -6.30 56.75 -6.33
N GLY A 4 -6.78 55.61 -6.86
CA GLY A 4 -6.10 54.89 -7.97
C GLY A 4 -6.37 55.50 -9.35
N ARG A 5 -7.61 55.91 -9.62
CA ARG A 5 -8.02 56.46 -10.92
C ARG A 5 -7.45 57.85 -11.19
N LEU A 6 -7.36 58.71 -10.17
CA LEU A 6 -6.76 60.05 -10.31
C LEU A 6 -5.26 59.98 -10.58
N ALA A 7 -4.54 59.02 -9.99
CA ALA A 7 -3.12 58.79 -10.27
C ALA A 7 -2.88 58.26 -11.70
N LEU A 8 -3.74 57.38 -12.20
CA LEU A 8 -3.71 56.87 -13.58
C LEU A 8 -4.14 57.93 -14.61
N LEU A 9 -5.15 58.77 -14.28
CA LEU A 9 -5.58 59.87 -15.13
C LEU A 9 -4.55 61.00 -15.21
N HIS A 10 -3.83 61.27 -14.11
CA HIS A 10 -2.70 62.21 -14.13
C HIS A 10 -1.48 61.64 -14.87
N ALA A 11 -1.17 60.35 -14.74
CA ALA A 11 -0.14 59.70 -15.55
C ALA A 11 -0.50 59.66 -17.06
N ALA A 12 -1.80 59.65 -17.40
CA ALA A 12 -2.26 59.80 -18.79
C ALA A 12 -2.05 61.22 -19.33
N ASP A 13 -2.10 62.24 -18.47
CA ASP A 13 -1.75 63.63 -18.81
C ASP A 13 -0.24 63.83 -19.03
N GLU A 14 0.61 62.93 -18.49
CA GLU A 14 2.07 62.92 -18.70
C GLU A 14 2.52 62.10 -19.92
N GLY A 15 1.58 61.46 -20.63
CA GLY A 15 1.80 60.74 -21.89
C GLY A 15 1.88 59.21 -21.76
N GLU A 16 1.52 58.53 -22.85
CA GLU A 16 1.37 57.06 -22.98
C GLU A 16 2.60 56.26 -22.48
N THR A 17 3.81 56.83 -22.57
CA THR A 17 5.06 56.18 -22.18
C THR A 17 5.21 55.97 -20.67
N ALA A 18 4.74 56.91 -19.84
CA ALA A 18 4.86 56.81 -18.38
C ALA A 18 3.88 55.76 -17.81
N LEU A 19 2.70 55.69 -18.41
CA LEU A 19 1.66 54.71 -18.10
C LEU A 19 2.10 53.30 -18.48
N GLN A 20 2.68 53.13 -19.67
CA GLN A 20 3.23 51.85 -20.11
C GLN A 20 4.41 51.40 -19.23
N THR A 21 5.32 52.31 -18.88
CA THR A 21 6.47 51.98 -18.00
C THR A 21 6.02 51.52 -16.62
N THR A 22 4.97 52.16 -16.07
CA THR A 22 4.40 51.79 -14.77
C THR A 22 3.68 50.44 -14.86
N ALA A 23 2.89 50.22 -15.91
CA ALA A 23 2.21 48.94 -16.18
C ALA A 23 3.22 47.78 -16.37
N ASP A 24 4.31 48.02 -17.10
CA ASP A 24 5.38 47.05 -17.33
C ASP A 24 6.13 46.71 -16.03
N LEU A 25 6.34 47.70 -15.14
CA LEU A 25 7.02 47.50 -13.85
C LEU A 25 6.25 46.56 -12.92
N PHE A 26 4.91 46.56 -12.98
CA PHE A 26 4.04 45.65 -12.23
C PHE A 26 3.64 44.40 -13.02
N GLY A 27 4.15 44.24 -14.25
CA GLY A 27 3.81 43.12 -15.13
C GLY A 27 2.31 42.99 -15.38
N PHE A 28 1.64 44.13 -15.60
CA PHE A 28 0.21 44.26 -15.80
C PHE A 28 -0.21 43.76 -17.20
N GLU A 29 -1.01 42.69 -17.25
CA GLU A 29 -1.63 42.20 -18.49
C GLU A 29 -3.13 42.52 -18.50
N LEU A 30 -3.57 43.31 -19.48
CA LEU A 30 -4.98 43.63 -19.72
C LEU A 30 -5.62 42.48 -20.52
N GLU A 31 -6.59 41.77 -19.94
CA GLU A 31 -7.46 40.89 -20.73
C GLU A 31 -8.46 41.76 -21.53
N GLU A 32 -8.39 41.69 -22.86
CA GLU A 32 -9.41 42.32 -23.70
C GLU A 32 -10.79 41.69 -23.43
N PRO A 33 -11.86 42.49 -23.28
CA PRO A 33 -13.17 41.96 -22.97
C PRO A 33 -13.66 41.05 -24.11
N VAL A 34 -14.10 39.84 -23.74
CA VAL A 34 -14.70 38.88 -24.67
C VAL A 34 -15.84 39.57 -25.44
N PRO A 35 -15.79 39.63 -26.79
CA PRO A 35 -16.81 40.32 -27.56
C PRO A 35 -18.16 39.60 -27.38
N LYS A 36 -19.19 40.36 -26.98
CA LYS A 36 -20.57 39.87 -26.91
C LYS A 36 -20.96 39.25 -28.27
N PRO A 37 -21.58 38.06 -28.30
CA PRO A 37 -21.89 37.39 -29.56
C PRO A 37 -22.89 38.23 -30.35
N LYS A 38 -22.47 38.68 -31.55
CA LYS A 38 -23.37 39.28 -32.53
C LYS A 38 -24.22 38.17 -33.15
N LEU A 39 -25.53 38.36 -33.13
CA LEU A 39 -26.50 37.57 -33.90
C LEU A 39 -26.13 37.64 -35.38
N GLU A 40 -25.73 36.51 -35.95
CA GLU A 40 -25.45 36.36 -37.37
C GLU A 40 -26.75 36.48 -38.17
N LYS A 41 -26.76 37.42 -39.13
CA LYS A 41 -27.55 37.29 -40.35
C LYS A 41 -26.60 36.81 -41.43
N GLU A 42 -26.90 35.64 -41.98
CA GLU A 42 -26.29 35.07 -43.17
C GLU A 42 -26.39 36.07 -44.34
N GLU A 43 -25.28 36.34 -45.01
CA GLU A 43 -25.30 36.63 -46.44
C GLU A 43 -23.99 36.23 -47.10
N ASN A 44 -24.13 35.41 -48.13
CA ASN A 44 -23.10 34.88 -49.01
C ASN A 44 -22.41 35.98 -49.83
N GLY A 45 -21.10 35.89 -50.00
CA GLY A 45 -20.40 36.71 -51.00
C GLY A 45 -18.90 36.47 -51.06
N LEU A 46 -18.48 35.57 -51.93
CA LEU A 46 -17.12 35.46 -52.44
C LEU A 46 -16.68 36.80 -53.06
N ASN A 47 -15.52 37.32 -52.66
CA ASN A 47 -14.69 38.12 -53.56
C ASN A 47 -13.19 37.90 -53.29
N LEU A 48 -12.58 37.31 -54.32
CA LEU A 48 -11.15 37.30 -54.61
C LEU A 48 -10.70 38.72 -54.92
N PHE A 49 -9.51 39.13 -54.43
CA PHE A 49 -8.48 39.97 -55.07
C PHE A 49 -7.69 40.81 -54.06
N GLY A 50 -6.44 40.40 -53.85
CA GLY A 50 -5.23 41.21 -53.61
C GLY A 50 -5.29 42.48 -52.73
N GLY A 51 -4.82 42.36 -51.49
CA GLY A 51 -4.40 43.50 -50.67
C GLY A 51 -3.49 43.06 -49.53
N LYS A 52 -2.19 43.35 -49.65
CA LYS A 52 -1.08 43.24 -48.69
C LYS A 52 -1.48 42.87 -47.23
N ASN A 53 -1.28 41.61 -46.86
CA ASN A 53 -1.29 41.19 -45.44
C ASN A 53 -0.01 41.69 -44.75
N PHE A 54 -0.20 42.61 -43.80
CA PHE A 54 0.77 42.84 -42.73
C PHE A 54 0.85 41.55 -41.90
N TYR A 55 2.07 41.05 -41.68
CA TYR A 55 2.34 40.00 -40.71
C TYR A 55 1.96 40.53 -39.32
N VAL A 56 0.82 40.09 -38.79
CA VAL A 56 0.58 40.09 -37.34
C VAL A 56 1.32 38.87 -36.80
N PRO A 57 2.31 38.99 -35.90
CA PRO A 57 2.90 37.83 -35.27
C PRO A 57 1.80 37.15 -34.45
N THR A 58 1.38 35.97 -34.87
CA THR A 58 0.59 35.06 -34.03
C THR A 58 1.37 34.87 -32.74
N LYS A 59 0.83 35.36 -31.61
CA LYS A 59 1.32 35.04 -30.26
C LYS A 59 1.57 33.52 -30.23
N LEU A 60 2.83 33.13 -30.03
CA LEU A 60 3.17 31.73 -29.83
C LEU A 60 2.26 31.17 -28.73
N PRO A 61 1.73 29.94 -28.88
CA PRO A 61 0.97 29.31 -27.82
C PRO A 61 1.81 29.35 -26.52
N PRO A 62 1.21 29.71 -25.37
CA PRO A 62 1.95 29.81 -24.12
C PRO A 62 2.64 28.48 -23.88
N GLN A 63 3.96 28.51 -23.72
CA GLN A 63 4.71 27.31 -23.40
C GLN A 63 4.13 26.70 -22.12
N PRO A 64 4.00 25.36 -22.03
CA PRO A 64 3.52 24.72 -20.82
C PRO A 64 4.43 25.13 -19.65
N LYS A 65 3.88 25.90 -18.71
CA LYS A 65 4.58 26.29 -17.48
C LYS A 65 5.01 25.00 -16.79
N ARG A 66 6.33 24.84 -16.56
CA ARG A 66 6.84 23.72 -15.76
C ARG A 66 6.14 23.74 -14.40
N PRO A 67 5.75 22.58 -13.84
CA PRO A 67 5.18 22.55 -12.49
C PRO A 67 6.17 23.17 -11.50
N PRO A 68 5.67 23.88 -10.46
CA PRO A 68 6.53 24.48 -9.46
C PRO A 68 7.39 23.40 -8.79
N ALA A 69 8.65 23.74 -8.51
CA ALA A 69 9.55 22.83 -7.80
C ALA A 69 9.08 22.63 -6.35
N VAL A 70 9.25 21.39 -5.87
CA VAL A 70 8.97 20.98 -4.48
C VAL A 70 10.28 20.96 -3.69
N PHE A 71 10.26 21.44 -2.45
CA PHE A 71 11.39 21.49 -1.52
C PHE A 71 11.01 20.83 -0.18
N PHE A 72 11.98 20.51 0.68
CA PHE A 72 11.75 19.75 1.92
C PHE A 72 12.29 20.39 3.19
N ARG A 73 11.44 20.91 4.06
CA ARG A 73 11.91 21.48 5.33
C ARG A 73 11.90 20.43 6.45
N VAL A 74 12.89 20.51 7.34
CA VAL A 74 12.90 19.76 8.60
C VAL A 74 12.01 20.50 9.59
N ASN A 75 10.92 19.87 10.03
CA ASN A 75 10.02 20.46 11.02
C ASN A 75 10.59 20.34 12.43
N TYR A 76 10.96 19.12 12.82
CA TYR A 76 11.67 18.88 14.06
C TYR A 76 12.63 17.69 13.97
N LEU A 77 13.63 17.72 14.84
CA LEU A 77 14.55 16.61 15.12
C LEU A 77 14.63 16.44 16.64
N GLU A 78 14.14 15.30 17.13
CA GLU A 78 14.09 14.97 18.55
C GLU A 78 15.04 13.82 18.85
N THR A 79 15.85 13.94 19.91
CA THR A 79 16.62 12.83 20.46
C THR A 79 15.74 12.04 21.41
N LEU A 80 15.57 10.75 21.14
CA LEU A 80 14.79 9.84 21.97
C LEU A 80 15.64 9.37 23.14
N THR A 81 15.01 9.18 24.29
CA THR A 81 15.65 8.54 25.45
C THR A 81 15.72 7.03 25.19
N GLU A 82 16.91 6.45 25.28
CA GLU A 82 17.12 5.00 25.23
C GLU A 82 16.27 4.35 26.34
N GLU A 83 15.28 3.54 25.96
CA GLU A 83 14.59 2.67 26.91
C GLU A 83 15.56 1.54 27.25
N ASN A 84 16.08 1.53 28.48
CA ASN A 84 16.94 0.43 28.97
C ASN A 84 16.13 -0.87 28.98
N THR A 85 16.20 -1.63 27.88
CA THR A 85 15.60 -2.95 27.79
C THR A 85 16.60 -3.96 28.33
N THR A 86 16.18 -4.72 29.34
CA THR A 86 17.00 -5.77 29.96
C THR A 86 16.46 -7.13 29.57
N GLU A 87 17.36 -8.09 29.37
CA GLU A 87 17.00 -9.49 29.17
C GLU A 87 16.07 -9.98 30.29
N PRO A 88 14.94 -10.66 29.99
CA PRO A 88 14.07 -11.18 31.02
C PRO A 88 14.75 -12.24 31.90
N ASP A 89 14.74 -12.03 33.22
CA ASP A 89 15.40 -12.92 34.21
C ASP A 89 15.00 -14.40 34.09
N TYR A 90 13.75 -14.68 33.70
CA TYR A 90 13.21 -16.04 33.65
C TYR A 90 13.76 -16.88 32.49
N LEU A 91 14.39 -16.27 31.47
CA LEU A 91 14.91 -17.01 30.30
C LEU A 91 16.03 -17.99 30.68
N ASN A 92 16.76 -17.68 31.75
CA ASN A 92 17.89 -18.47 32.24
C ASN A 92 17.53 -19.33 33.47
N ASP A 93 16.25 -19.37 33.88
CA ASP A 93 15.79 -20.20 35.00
C ASP A 93 15.45 -21.63 34.52
N PRO A 94 16.18 -22.68 34.95
CA PRO A 94 15.87 -24.05 34.57
C PRO A 94 14.52 -24.55 35.11
N ALA A 95 14.02 -23.99 36.22
CA ALA A 95 12.74 -24.35 36.80
C ALA A 95 11.54 -23.88 35.95
N LYS A 96 11.78 -22.91 35.05
CA LYS A 96 10.78 -22.41 34.12
C LYS A 96 10.71 -23.22 32.82
N CYS A 97 11.63 -24.14 32.56
CA CYS A 97 11.62 -24.95 31.33
C CYS A 97 10.43 -25.94 31.27
N LEU A 98 9.95 -26.20 30.05
CA LEU A 98 8.93 -27.20 29.75
C LEU A 98 9.43 -28.61 30.10
N GLY A 99 8.52 -29.53 30.44
CA GLY A 99 8.89 -30.92 30.72
C GLY A 99 9.39 -31.66 29.47
N SER A 100 10.19 -32.72 29.65
CA SER A 100 10.81 -33.48 28.55
C SER A 100 9.82 -33.97 27.47
N ASN A 101 8.59 -34.31 27.84
CA ASN A 101 7.53 -34.71 26.88
C ASN A 101 7.01 -33.53 26.03
N GLN A 102 6.96 -32.32 26.59
CA GLN A 102 6.52 -31.09 25.92
C GLN A 102 7.62 -30.47 25.05
N GLN A 103 8.88 -30.79 25.35
CA GLN A 103 10.05 -30.40 24.55
C GLN A 103 10.24 -31.27 23.29
N THR A 104 9.51 -32.39 23.17
CA THR A 104 9.55 -33.20 21.95
C THR A 104 8.96 -32.40 20.78
N GLY A 105 9.58 -32.49 19.59
CA GLY A 105 9.32 -31.61 18.45
C GLY A 105 7.99 -31.82 17.73
N ARG A 106 6.89 -31.90 18.48
CA ARG A 106 5.54 -31.78 17.98
C ARG A 106 5.32 -30.33 17.56
N SER A 107 5.72 -30.02 16.33
CA SER A 107 5.21 -28.85 15.63
C SER A 107 3.76 -29.10 15.22
N TYR A 108 3.07 -28.04 14.83
CA TYR A 108 1.73 -28.15 14.30
C TYR A 108 1.76 -28.97 13.00
N SER A 109 1.34 -30.24 13.10
CA SER A 109 1.27 -31.18 11.98
C SER A 109 -0.18 -31.36 11.58
N PHE A 110 -0.52 -30.91 10.38
CA PHE A 110 -1.87 -30.99 9.85
C PHE A 110 -2.21 -32.43 9.51
N ALA A 111 -3.30 -32.94 10.10
CA ALA A 111 -3.90 -34.14 9.56
C ALA A 111 -4.45 -33.80 8.18
N ALA A 112 -3.87 -34.40 7.14
CA ALA A 112 -4.28 -34.14 5.77
C ALA A 112 -5.80 -34.26 5.60
N PRO A 113 -6.44 -33.36 4.83
CA PRO A 113 -7.88 -33.43 4.59
C PRO A 113 -8.22 -34.77 3.92
N ASN A 114 -9.40 -35.29 4.25
CA ASN A 114 -9.90 -36.47 3.56
C ASN A 114 -10.05 -36.17 2.06
N PRO A 115 -9.69 -37.13 1.18
CA PRO A 115 -9.81 -36.94 -0.26
C PRO A 115 -11.23 -36.53 -0.66
N MET A 116 -11.32 -35.45 -1.44
CA MET A 116 -12.57 -34.83 -1.84
C MET A 116 -13.46 -35.74 -2.69
N LEU A 117 -12.84 -36.53 -3.58
CA LEU A 117 -13.53 -37.49 -4.43
C LEU A 117 -12.85 -38.86 -4.35
N PRO A 118 -13.61 -39.95 -4.15
CA PRO A 118 -13.06 -41.29 -4.22
C PRO A 118 -12.71 -41.63 -5.68
N MET A 119 -11.68 -42.45 -5.88
CA MET A 119 -11.25 -42.84 -7.23
C MET A 119 -12.34 -43.56 -8.03
N ALA A 120 -13.29 -44.24 -7.38
CA ALA A 120 -14.43 -44.85 -8.06
C ALA A 120 -15.28 -43.85 -8.87
N ARG A 121 -15.34 -42.57 -8.45
CA ARG A 121 -16.06 -41.50 -9.17
C ARG A 121 -15.16 -40.82 -10.21
N LEU A 122 -13.89 -40.61 -9.88
CA LEU A 122 -12.97 -39.84 -10.73
C LEU A 122 -12.44 -40.66 -11.92
N LEU A 123 -12.16 -41.94 -11.71
CA LEU A 123 -11.46 -42.80 -12.67
C LEU A 123 -12.25 -43.07 -13.96
N PRO A 124 -13.58 -43.35 -13.92
CA PRO A 124 -14.36 -43.47 -15.16
C PRO A 124 -14.38 -42.18 -15.99
N PHE A 125 -14.41 -41.02 -15.32
CA PHE A 125 -14.38 -39.71 -15.97
C PHE A 125 -13.02 -39.47 -16.64
N LEU A 126 -11.93 -39.63 -15.88
CA LEU A 126 -10.57 -39.46 -16.39
C LEU A 126 -10.28 -40.43 -17.54
N HIS A 127 -10.68 -41.69 -17.43
CA HIS A 127 -10.50 -42.67 -18.50
C HIS A 127 -11.26 -42.31 -19.77
N ASN A 128 -12.47 -41.74 -19.66
CA ASN A 128 -13.22 -41.29 -20.83
C ASN A 128 -12.65 -40.00 -21.45
N ALA A 129 -12.09 -39.11 -20.63
CA ALA A 129 -11.60 -37.80 -21.06
C ALA A 129 -10.17 -37.85 -21.62
N LEU A 130 -9.28 -38.60 -20.97
CA LEU A 130 -7.86 -38.76 -21.35
C LEU A 130 -7.62 -40.00 -22.23
N GLY A 131 -8.54 -40.97 -22.23
CA GLY A 131 -8.36 -42.24 -22.92
C GLY A 131 -8.61 -42.15 -24.43
N GLN A 132 -7.75 -42.82 -25.19
CA GLN A 132 -7.81 -42.84 -26.65
C GLN A 132 -8.82 -43.88 -27.17
N PRO A 133 -9.75 -43.49 -28.05
CA PRO A 133 -10.67 -44.42 -28.68
C PRO A 133 -9.93 -45.33 -29.67
N LYS A 134 -9.80 -46.62 -29.35
CA LYS A 134 -9.25 -47.62 -30.27
C LYS A 134 -10.38 -48.50 -30.81
N ALA A 135 -10.57 -48.49 -32.13
CA ALA A 135 -11.50 -49.40 -32.79
C ALA A 135 -11.01 -50.84 -32.59
N VAL A 136 -11.82 -51.66 -31.92
CA VAL A 136 -11.56 -53.09 -31.81
C VAL A 136 -12.14 -53.79 -33.03
N ASN A 137 -11.58 -54.94 -33.42
CA ASN A 137 -12.03 -55.73 -34.58
C ASN A 137 -13.46 -56.32 -34.45
N ARG A 138 -14.23 -55.92 -33.44
CA ARG A 138 -15.62 -56.36 -33.23
C ARG A 138 -16.58 -55.31 -33.77
N LEU A 139 -17.54 -55.73 -34.58
CA LEU A 139 -18.55 -54.84 -35.16
C LEU A 139 -19.52 -54.29 -34.10
N ASP A 140 -19.90 -53.02 -34.25
CA ASP A 140 -20.98 -52.40 -33.49
C ASP A 140 -22.32 -52.71 -34.17
N HIS A 141 -22.84 -53.90 -33.85
CA HIS A 141 -24.10 -54.39 -34.38
C HIS A 141 -25.28 -53.43 -34.17
N ARG A 142 -25.30 -52.63 -33.09
CA ARG A 142 -26.39 -51.67 -32.81
C ARG A 142 -26.33 -50.49 -33.77
N ARG A 143 -25.13 -49.97 -34.06
CA ARG A 143 -24.95 -48.86 -35.00
C ARG A 143 -25.16 -49.32 -36.44
N LEU A 144 -24.71 -50.53 -36.77
CA LEU A 144 -24.92 -51.16 -38.07
C LEU A 144 -26.41 -51.38 -38.36
N THR A 145 -27.14 -52.03 -37.45
CA THR A 145 -28.60 -52.24 -37.59
C THR A 145 -29.35 -50.93 -37.69
N ARG A 146 -28.98 -49.90 -36.92
CA ARG A 146 -29.58 -48.57 -37.03
C ARG A 146 -29.34 -47.92 -38.40
N HIS A 147 -28.12 -47.99 -38.95
CA HIS A 147 -27.82 -47.43 -40.27
C HIS A 147 -28.59 -48.16 -41.38
N LEU A 148 -28.65 -49.49 -41.31
CA LEU A 148 -29.42 -50.33 -42.24
C LEU A 148 -30.93 -50.03 -42.15
N ALA A 149 -31.48 -49.92 -40.94
CA ALA A 149 -32.89 -49.59 -40.72
C ALA A 149 -33.25 -48.17 -41.20
N GLN A 150 -32.28 -47.25 -41.25
CA GLN A 150 -32.46 -45.89 -41.76
C GLN A 150 -32.19 -45.77 -43.27
N GLY A 151 -31.91 -46.87 -43.97
CA GLY A 151 -31.60 -46.85 -45.41
C GLY A 151 -30.33 -46.06 -45.77
N LYS A 152 -29.45 -45.80 -44.80
CA LYS A 152 -28.23 -45.02 -45.04
C LYS A 152 -27.15 -45.90 -45.68
N PRO A 153 -26.49 -45.44 -46.75
CA PRO A 153 -25.39 -46.19 -47.36
C PRO A 153 -24.24 -46.40 -46.36
N LEU A 154 -23.76 -47.64 -46.25
CA LEU A 154 -22.65 -48.02 -45.37
C LEU A 154 -21.32 -47.91 -46.13
N HIS A 155 -20.69 -46.74 -46.05
CA HIS A 155 -19.36 -46.53 -46.64
C HIS A 155 -18.23 -47.24 -45.86
N SER A 156 -18.44 -47.56 -44.58
CA SER A 156 -17.53 -48.35 -43.76
C SER A 156 -18.28 -49.14 -42.68
N LEU A 157 -17.71 -50.29 -42.28
CA LEU A 157 -18.29 -51.13 -41.23
C LEU A 157 -18.08 -50.49 -39.84
N PRO A 158 -19.15 -50.11 -39.10
CA PRO A 158 -19.02 -49.51 -37.78
C PRO A 158 -18.47 -50.54 -36.79
N ARG A 159 -17.26 -50.30 -36.29
CA ARG A 159 -16.60 -51.12 -35.27
C ARG A 159 -16.88 -50.59 -33.86
N LYS A 160 -16.91 -51.48 -32.87
CA LYS A 160 -16.92 -51.09 -31.45
C LYS A 160 -15.63 -50.35 -31.13
N VAL A 161 -15.76 -49.28 -30.37
CA VAL A 161 -14.64 -48.49 -29.88
C VAL A 161 -14.46 -48.80 -28.39
N ARG A 162 -13.22 -49.07 -27.97
CA ARG A 162 -12.85 -49.14 -26.55
C ARG A 162 -11.81 -48.05 -26.27
N HIS A 163 -12.00 -47.32 -25.18
CA HIS A 163 -11.01 -46.37 -24.71
C HIS A 163 -9.87 -47.12 -24.01
N ARG A 164 -8.63 -46.71 -24.26
CA ARG A 164 -7.44 -47.15 -23.52
C ARG A 164 -6.76 -45.94 -22.92
N TRP A 165 -6.11 -46.10 -21.78
CA TRP A 165 -5.24 -45.07 -21.22
C TRP A 165 -4.12 -44.68 -22.21
N PRO A 166 -3.68 -43.41 -22.19
CA PRO A 166 -2.56 -42.96 -22.99
C PRO A 166 -1.26 -43.64 -22.52
N GLN A 167 -0.26 -43.73 -23.41
CA GLN A 167 1.04 -44.33 -23.06
C GLN A 167 1.84 -43.46 -22.09
N ARG A 168 1.66 -42.13 -22.16
CA ARG A 168 2.26 -41.16 -21.26
C ARG A 168 1.20 -40.15 -20.82
N LEU A 169 1.23 -39.80 -19.54
CA LEU A 169 0.41 -38.78 -18.92
C LEU A 169 1.32 -37.78 -18.22
N GLN A 170 1.19 -36.50 -18.56
CA GLN A 170 1.81 -35.42 -17.80
C GLN A 170 0.72 -34.71 -16.99
N ILE A 171 0.98 -34.50 -15.71
CA ILE A 171 0.12 -33.79 -14.78
C ILE A 171 0.80 -32.48 -14.42
N ILE A 172 0.15 -31.36 -14.71
CA ILE A 172 0.57 -30.04 -14.26
C ILE A 172 -0.25 -29.71 -13.02
N VAL A 173 0.44 -29.42 -11.92
CA VAL A 173 -0.18 -29.01 -10.67
C VAL A 173 0.11 -27.54 -10.43
N ASP A 174 -0.95 -26.76 -10.27
CA ASP A 174 -0.87 -25.39 -9.80
C ASP A 174 -0.68 -25.41 -8.28
N ALA A 175 0.53 -25.03 -7.87
CA ALA A 175 0.97 -25.01 -6.48
C ALA A 175 0.95 -23.59 -5.89
N GLY A 176 0.11 -22.70 -6.42
CA GLY A 176 -0.12 -21.40 -5.79
C GLY A 176 -0.77 -21.53 -4.41
N MET A 177 -0.44 -20.62 -3.50
CA MET A 177 -0.97 -20.61 -2.11
C MET A 177 -2.50 -20.48 -2.05
N HIS A 178 -3.12 -19.87 -3.07
CA HIS A 178 -4.57 -19.75 -3.21
C HIS A 178 -5.29 -21.12 -3.39
N LEU A 179 -4.54 -22.18 -3.74
CA LEU A 179 -5.03 -23.55 -3.90
C LEU A 179 -4.53 -24.51 -2.82
N GLU A 180 -3.89 -24.02 -1.78
CA GLU A 180 -3.30 -24.85 -0.71
C GLU A 180 -4.32 -25.79 -0.07
N SER A 181 -5.57 -25.34 0.08
CA SER A 181 -6.69 -26.15 0.58
C SER A 181 -6.96 -27.44 -0.23
N TYR A 182 -6.47 -27.53 -1.47
CA TYR A 182 -6.64 -28.67 -2.37
C TYR A 182 -5.36 -29.43 -2.68
N TRP A 183 -4.19 -29.02 -2.16
CA TRP A 183 -2.92 -29.70 -2.46
C TRP A 183 -2.95 -31.17 -2.07
N ALA A 184 -3.55 -31.53 -0.94
CA ALA A 184 -3.71 -32.93 -0.55
C ALA A 184 -4.59 -33.72 -1.54
N ASP A 185 -5.63 -33.09 -2.10
CA ASP A 185 -6.49 -33.70 -3.12
C ASP A 185 -5.71 -33.92 -4.42
N PHE A 186 -4.90 -32.94 -4.84
CA PHE A 186 -4.05 -33.07 -6.02
C PHE A 186 -3.00 -34.17 -5.82
N ALA A 187 -2.39 -34.25 -4.64
CA ALA A 187 -1.39 -35.25 -4.30
C ALA A 187 -2.00 -36.65 -4.33
N PHE A 188 -3.22 -36.79 -3.79
CA PHE A 188 -3.99 -38.01 -3.86
C PHE A 188 -4.26 -38.44 -5.30
N ILE A 189 -4.70 -37.53 -6.18
CA ILE A 189 -4.96 -37.84 -7.60
C ILE A 189 -3.68 -38.31 -8.30
N VAL A 190 -2.57 -37.60 -8.09
CA VAL A 190 -1.26 -37.93 -8.67
C VAL A 190 -0.79 -39.32 -8.21
N ASP A 191 -0.81 -39.59 -6.91
CA ASP A 191 -0.41 -40.88 -6.32
C ASP A 191 -1.26 -42.03 -6.87
N GLN A 192 -2.58 -41.87 -6.95
CA GLN A 192 -3.47 -42.90 -7.45
C GLN A 192 -3.27 -43.19 -8.94
N LEU A 193 -3.00 -42.16 -9.76
CA LEU A 193 -2.73 -42.34 -11.19
C LEU A 193 -1.37 -42.99 -11.42
N LYS A 194 -0.33 -42.63 -10.65
CA LYS A 194 0.97 -43.30 -10.67
C LYS A 194 0.87 -44.77 -10.31
N LYS A 195 0.12 -45.11 -9.25
CA LYS A 195 -0.14 -46.51 -8.86
C LYS A 195 -0.87 -47.32 -9.94
N LEU A 196 -1.76 -46.67 -10.70
CA LEU A 196 -2.57 -47.34 -11.72
C LEU A 196 -1.87 -47.49 -13.08
N LEU A 197 -1.13 -46.48 -13.52
CA LEU A 197 -0.50 -46.42 -14.84
C LEU A 197 1.00 -46.77 -14.82
N GLY A 198 1.61 -46.73 -13.63
CA GLY A 198 3.05 -46.89 -13.42
C GLY A 198 3.77 -45.54 -13.27
N GLU A 199 4.79 -45.51 -12.40
CA GLU A 199 5.60 -44.31 -12.10
C GLU A 199 6.30 -43.74 -13.34
N GLU A 200 6.70 -44.58 -14.30
CA GLU A 200 7.35 -44.15 -15.54
C GLU A 200 6.39 -43.54 -16.56
N ALA A 201 5.10 -43.89 -16.48
CA ALA A 201 4.08 -43.43 -17.42
C ALA A 201 3.44 -42.10 -16.99
N VAL A 202 3.56 -41.72 -15.72
CA VAL A 202 2.94 -40.53 -15.14
C VAL A 202 4.00 -39.59 -14.56
N SER A 203 4.16 -38.43 -15.21
CA SER A 203 5.00 -37.35 -14.69
C SER A 203 4.11 -36.26 -14.08
N ALA A 204 4.40 -35.82 -12.86
CA ALA A 204 3.70 -34.72 -12.20
C ALA A 204 4.69 -33.59 -11.90
N ILE A 205 4.34 -32.37 -12.31
CA ILE A 205 5.22 -31.20 -12.27
C ILE A 205 4.46 -29.96 -11.81
N ARG A 206 5.16 -29.01 -11.21
CA ARG A 206 4.69 -27.63 -11.02
C ARG A 206 5.65 -26.65 -11.69
N PHE A 207 5.13 -25.49 -12.07
CA PHE A 207 5.91 -24.41 -12.67
C PHE A 207 6.42 -23.43 -11.63
N ASP A 208 7.52 -22.77 -11.97
CA ASP A 208 8.00 -21.58 -11.29
C ASP A 208 7.11 -20.40 -11.70
N GLU A 209 6.54 -19.69 -10.72
CA GLU A 209 5.54 -18.66 -10.96
C GLU A 209 6.09 -17.48 -11.77
N ASP A 210 7.39 -17.18 -11.61
CA ASP A 210 8.05 -16.05 -12.27
C ASP A 210 8.42 -16.34 -13.72
N THR A 211 8.69 -17.61 -14.04
CA THR A 211 9.11 -18.02 -15.39
C THR A 211 8.00 -18.68 -16.20
N PHE A 212 6.82 -18.90 -15.61
CA PHE A 212 5.72 -19.68 -16.21
C PHE A 212 5.26 -19.20 -17.60
N ASP A 213 5.21 -17.89 -17.85
CA ASP A 213 4.82 -17.31 -19.14
C ASP A 213 6.00 -16.99 -20.07
N SER A 214 7.23 -17.23 -19.61
CA SER A 214 8.46 -17.05 -20.40
C SER A 214 8.58 -18.08 -21.52
N GLN A 215 9.43 -17.84 -22.51
CA GLN A 215 9.63 -18.76 -23.64
C GLN A 215 10.10 -20.16 -23.17
N GLN A 216 10.95 -20.22 -22.13
CA GLN A 216 11.43 -21.46 -21.51
C GLN A 216 11.07 -21.47 -20.02
N PRO A 217 9.87 -21.94 -19.66
CA PRO A 217 9.44 -21.98 -18.27
C PRO A 217 10.19 -23.06 -17.49
N TYR A 218 10.44 -22.81 -16.20
CA TYR A 218 11.08 -23.78 -15.32
C TYR A 218 10.05 -24.61 -14.56
N VAL A 219 10.37 -25.89 -14.35
CA VAL A 219 9.55 -26.86 -13.63
C VAL A 219 10.34 -27.63 -12.60
N ILE A 220 9.62 -28.17 -11.63
CA ILE A 220 10.12 -29.09 -10.62
C ILE A 220 9.09 -30.21 -10.42
N PRO A 221 9.49 -31.45 -10.08
CA PRO A 221 8.53 -32.50 -9.75
C PRO A 221 7.58 -32.07 -8.62
N TRP A 222 6.38 -32.63 -8.64
CA TRP A 222 5.38 -32.35 -7.61
C TRP A 222 4.72 -33.65 -7.10
N PRO A 223 4.63 -33.86 -5.76
CA PRO A 223 5.14 -33.00 -4.69
C PRO A 223 6.67 -32.89 -4.71
N SER A 224 7.20 -31.68 -4.45
CA SER A 224 8.64 -31.43 -4.58
C SER A 224 9.43 -31.95 -3.39
N GLY A 225 10.54 -32.63 -3.64
CA GLY A 225 11.48 -33.08 -2.61
C GLY A 225 12.56 -32.04 -2.28
N GLU A 226 13.16 -32.12 -1.09
CA GLU A 226 14.19 -31.17 -0.61
C GLU A 226 15.45 -31.05 -1.49
N ARG A 227 15.74 -32.07 -2.31
CA ARG A 227 16.93 -32.13 -3.17
C ARG A 227 16.65 -31.83 -4.64
N GLU A 228 15.41 -31.54 -4.99
CA GLU A 228 15.02 -31.28 -6.37
C GLU A 228 15.39 -29.86 -6.78
N ARG A 229 15.73 -29.69 -8.06
CA ARG A 229 16.11 -28.40 -8.63
C ARG A 229 15.21 -28.08 -9.81
N TRP A 230 14.96 -26.79 -10.01
CA TRP A 230 14.26 -26.28 -11.18
C TRP A 230 14.98 -26.67 -12.47
N GLN A 231 14.22 -27.15 -13.45
CA GLN A 231 14.71 -27.58 -14.77
C GLN A 231 13.89 -26.93 -15.88
N PRO A 232 14.48 -26.66 -17.06
CA PRO A 232 13.75 -26.10 -18.19
C PRO A 232 12.71 -27.11 -18.70
N TRP A 233 11.47 -26.67 -18.81
CA TRP A 233 10.37 -27.49 -19.28
C TRP A 233 10.30 -27.53 -20.80
N HIS A 234 10.04 -28.73 -21.32
CA HIS A 234 9.84 -28.98 -22.73
C HIS A 234 8.39 -29.41 -22.96
N ALA A 235 7.73 -28.80 -23.94
CA ALA A 235 6.35 -29.14 -24.27
C ALA A 235 6.24 -30.64 -24.63
N PRO A 236 5.24 -31.35 -24.10
CA PRO A 236 5.07 -32.77 -24.39
C PRO A 236 4.72 -32.99 -25.86
N GLY A 237 5.23 -34.09 -26.44
CA GLY A 237 4.91 -34.50 -27.81
C GLY A 237 3.46 -34.99 -27.95
N GLU A 238 2.98 -35.10 -29.20
CA GLU A 238 1.57 -35.36 -29.54
C GLU A 238 0.98 -36.62 -28.87
N ASP A 239 1.81 -37.59 -28.49
CA ASP A 239 1.40 -38.85 -27.84
C ASP A 239 1.13 -38.78 -26.34
N THR A 240 1.42 -37.65 -25.70
CA THR A 240 1.24 -37.47 -24.25
C THR A 240 -0.09 -36.77 -23.97
N ALA A 241 -0.88 -37.32 -23.04
CA ALA A 241 -2.06 -36.63 -22.54
C ALA A 241 -1.68 -35.65 -21.42
N LEU A 242 -2.40 -34.54 -21.30
CA LEU A 242 -2.13 -33.50 -20.31
C LEU A 242 -3.31 -33.35 -19.35
N LEU A 243 -3.07 -33.57 -18.07
CA LEU A 243 -4.01 -33.28 -16.99
C LEU A 243 -3.53 -32.04 -16.23
N ILE A 244 -4.39 -31.04 -16.09
CA ILE A 244 -4.09 -29.82 -15.33
C ILE A 244 -4.94 -29.83 -14.07
N LEU A 245 -4.30 -29.71 -12.91
CA LEU A 245 -4.93 -29.53 -11.61
C LEU A 245 -4.73 -28.07 -11.20
N SER A 246 -5.72 -27.22 -11.52
CA SER A 246 -5.63 -25.77 -11.35
C SER A 246 -7.02 -25.15 -11.42
N ASP A 247 -7.18 -23.99 -10.80
CA ASP A 247 -8.35 -23.13 -11.02
C ASP A 247 -8.20 -22.20 -12.24
N LEU A 248 -7.07 -22.22 -12.94
CA LEU A 248 -6.73 -21.37 -14.09
C LEU A 248 -6.67 -19.87 -13.73
N GLY A 249 -6.33 -19.55 -12.48
CA GLY A 249 -6.25 -18.17 -11.98
C GLY A 249 -7.61 -17.51 -11.80
N ILE A 250 -8.65 -18.29 -11.48
CA ILE A 250 -10.01 -17.78 -11.22
C ILE A 250 -10.15 -17.24 -9.80
N SER A 251 -9.50 -17.88 -8.83
CA SER A 251 -9.58 -17.49 -7.41
C SER A 251 -8.49 -16.49 -7.01
N ASP A 252 -7.57 -16.19 -7.93
CA ASP A 252 -6.55 -15.16 -7.74
C ASP A 252 -7.18 -13.77 -7.90
N THR A 253 -6.87 -12.87 -6.97
CA THR A 253 -7.30 -11.47 -6.99
C THR A 253 -6.56 -10.66 -8.05
N GLN A 254 -5.40 -11.14 -8.52
CA GLN A 254 -4.59 -10.48 -9.54
C GLN A 254 -4.91 -11.00 -10.95
N SER A 255 -5.31 -10.11 -11.86
CA SER A 255 -5.64 -10.47 -13.25
C SER A 255 -4.46 -11.03 -14.06
N ALA A 256 -3.22 -10.92 -13.55
CA ALA A 256 -2.00 -11.34 -14.23
C ALA A 256 -1.90 -12.87 -14.40
N LYS A 257 -2.19 -13.69 -13.37
CA LYS A 257 -2.06 -15.16 -13.47
C LYS A 257 -3.02 -15.76 -14.50
N ARG A 258 -4.24 -15.25 -14.59
CA ARG A 258 -5.21 -15.68 -15.60
C ARG A 258 -4.69 -15.45 -17.03
N ILE A 259 -4.07 -14.30 -17.28
CA ILE A 259 -3.47 -13.98 -18.59
C ILE A 259 -2.28 -14.91 -18.88
N ARG A 260 -1.45 -15.20 -17.87
CA ARG A 260 -0.33 -16.15 -18.01
C ARG A 260 -0.82 -17.55 -18.39
N TRP A 261 -1.84 -18.06 -17.70
CA TRP A 261 -2.47 -19.35 -18.02
C TRP A 261 -3.08 -19.39 -19.42
N GLN A 262 -3.67 -18.28 -19.88
CA GLN A 262 -4.17 -18.16 -21.24
C GLN A 262 -3.05 -18.29 -22.28
N ARG A 263 -1.97 -17.51 -22.14
CA ARG A 263 -0.81 -17.57 -23.05
C ARG A 263 -0.16 -18.95 -23.06
N PHE A 264 -0.05 -19.58 -21.90
CA PHE A 264 0.46 -20.94 -21.77
C PHE A 264 -0.37 -21.96 -22.57
N LEU A 265 -1.70 -21.91 -22.44
CA LEU A 265 -2.58 -22.85 -23.15
C LEU A 265 -2.66 -22.56 -24.66
N GLU A 266 -2.55 -21.30 -25.08
CA GLU A 266 -2.46 -20.93 -26.50
C GLU A 266 -1.20 -21.52 -27.15
N ARG A 267 -0.06 -21.52 -26.45
CA ARG A 267 1.17 -22.20 -26.90
C ARG A 267 1.02 -23.71 -27.02
N LEU A 268 0.15 -24.31 -26.22
CA LEU A 268 -0.16 -25.74 -26.25
C LEU A 268 -1.26 -26.13 -27.25
N SER A 269 -1.74 -25.18 -28.07
CA SER A 269 -2.84 -25.39 -29.01
C SER A 269 -2.59 -26.50 -30.05
N SER A 270 -1.34 -26.84 -30.35
CA SER A 270 -0.99 -28.02 -31.19
C SER A 270 -1.43 -29.36 -30.56
N ASN A 271 -1.56 -29.44 -29.24
CA ASN A 271 -1.97 -30.63 -28.47
C ASN A 271 -3.44 -30.57 -28.01
N GLY A 272 -4.24 -29.59 -28.47
CA GLY A 272 -5.52 -29.18 -27.89
C GLY A 272 -6.63 -30.24 -27.79
N GLU A 273 -6.47 -31.42 -28.39
CA GLU A 273 -7.41 -32.53 -28.20
C GLU A 273 -7.20 -33.34 -26.91
N ARG A 274 -6.05 -33.21 -26.25
CA ARG A 274 -5.61 -34.09 -25.15
C ARG A 274 -5.37 -33.38 -23.82
N VAL A 275 -5.82 -32.14 -23.70
CA VAL A 275 -5.78 -31.36 -22.45
C VAL A 275 -7.09 -31.53 -21.68
N LEU A 276 -7.01 -31.76 -20.38
CA LEU A 276 -8.13 -31.77 -19.45
C LEU A 276 -7.76 -30.99 -18.19
N THR A 277 -8.58 -30.04 -17.78
CA THR A 277 -8.42 -29.36 -16.48
C THR A 277 -9.46 -29.84 -15.48
N LEU A 278 -8.99 -30.22 -14.28
CA LEU A 278 -9.81 -30.40 -13.08
C LEU A 278 -9.63 -29.18 -12.19
N SER A 279 -10.71 -28.43 -11.99
CA SER A 279 -10.70 -27.14 -11.30
C SER A 279 -11.56 -27.17 -10.03
N PRO A 280 -11.02 -26.82 -8.85
CA PRO A 280 -11.78 -26.74 -7.62
C PRO A 280 -12.64 -25.46 -7.51
N ALA A 281 -12.47 -24.50 -8.41
CA ALA A 281 -13.20 -23.23 -8.38
C ALA A 281 -14.70 -23.42 -8.62
N SER A 282 -15.48 -22.42 -8.19
CA SER A 282 -16.93 -22.38 -8.40
C SER A 282 -17.32 -22.19 -9.86
N LYS A 283 -16.42 -21.67 -10.71
CA LYS A 283 -16.69 -21.45 -12.13
C LYS A 283 -15.45 -21.59 -13.00
N ALA A 284 -15.69 -21.98 -14.24
CA ALA A 284 -14.72 -21.92 -15.30
C ALA A 284 -14.51 -20.48 -15.80
N PRO A 285 -13.39 -20.19 -16.48
CA PRO A 285 -13.19 -18.93 -17.18
C PRO A 285 -14.33 -18.56 -18.13
N LEU A 286 -14.67 -17.27 -18.20
CA LEU A 286 -15.80 -16.79 -19.03
C LEU A 286 -15.55 -16.92 -20.54
N ASP A 287 -14.30 -16.92 -20.97
CA ASP A 287 -13.95 -17.01 -22.38
C ASP A 287 -14.15 -18.44 -22.91
N ARG A 288 -15.01 -18.58 -23.91
CA ARG A 288 -15.33 -19.86 -24.56
C ARG A 288 -14.17 -20.42 -25.37
N ALA A 289 -13.37 -19.57 -26.01
CA ALA A 289 -12.18 -20.01 -26.75
C ALA A 289 -11.18 -20.65 -25.78
N TYR A 290 -10.96 -19.98 -24.65
CA TYR A 290 -10.12 -20.48 -23.58
C TYR A 290 -10.68 -21.77 -22.94
N CYS A 291 -11.99 -21.86 -22.70
CA CYS A 291 -12.61 -23.09 -22.21
C CYS A 291 -12.46 -24.28 -23.16
N ARG A 292 -12.41 -24.06 -24.48
CA ARG A 292 -12.21 -25.15 -25.45
C ARG A 292 -10.77 -25.68 -25.42
N LEU A 293 -9.80 -24.81 -25.15
CA LEU A 293 -8.39 -25.17 -24.99
C LEU A 293 -8.13 -25.90 -23.67
N ALA A 294 -8.62 -25.34 -22.55
CA ALA A 294 -8.38 -25.89 -21.21
C ALA A 294 -9.29 -27.09 -20.85
N ARG A 295 -10.48 -27.16 -21.44
CA ARG A 295 -11.56 -28.10 -21.08
C ARG A 295 -11.77 -28.20 -19.57
N PRO A 296 -12.10 -27.09 -18.89
CA PRO A 296 -12.23 -27.07 -17.45
C PRO A 296 -13.47 -27.83 -17.00
N ASN A 297 -13.27 -28.74 -16.04
CA ASN A 297 -14.30 -29.55 -15.41
C ASN A 297 -14.19 -29.44 -13.88
N PRO A 298 -15.32 -29.49 -13.17
CA PRO A 298 -15.31 -29.24 -11.74
C PRO A 298 -14.70 -30.42 -10.97
N LEU A 299 -13.78 -30.10 -10.07
CA LEU A 299 -13.27 -31.01 -9.05
C LEU A 299 -14.02 -30.71 -7.76
N ASN A 300 -15.15 -31.37 -7.56
CA ASN A 300 -16.13 -31.00 -6.53
C ASN A 300 -16.86 -32.23 -5.97
N ASP A 301 -17.15 -32.24 -4.67
CA ASP A 301 -17.77 -33.38 -3.99
C ASP A 301 -19.29 -33.52 -4.27
N ARG A 302 -20.02 -32.41 -4.37
CA ARG A 302 -21.47 -32.38 -4.66
C ARG A 302 -21.80 -32.64 -6.12
N PHE A 303 -20.98 -32.17 -7.04
CA PHE A 303 -21.28 -32.32 -8.48
C PHE A 303 -20.88 -33.70 -9.01
N ASN A 304 -21.83 -34.36 -9.68
CA ASN A 304 -21.50 -35.56 -10.44
C ASN A 304 -20.71 -35.18 -11.69
N LEU A 305 -19.51 -35.73 -11.81
CA LEU A 305 -18.72 -35.60 -13.03
C LEU A 305 -19.53 -36.14 -14.21
N PRO A 306 -19.63 -35.37 -15.31
CA PRO A 306 -20.38 -35.80 -16.48
C PRO A 306 -19.70 -37.01 -17.12
N ARG A 307 -20.45 -37.79 -17.92
CA ARG A 307 -19.87 -38.96 -18.61
C ARG A 307 -18.73 -38.58 -19.57
N HIS A 308 -18.83 -37.39 -20.17
CA HIS A 308 -17.87 -36.81 -21.10
C HIS A 308 -17.48 -35.40 -20.63
N PRO A 309 -16.23 -34.96 -20.85
CA PRO A 309 -15.76 -33.66 -20.41
C PRO A 309 -16.54 -32.53 -21.06
N LYS A 310 -16.80 -31.46 -20.30
CA LYS A 310 -17.40 -30.23 -20.80
C LYS A 310 -16.38 -29.46 -21.65
N HIS A 311 -16.86 -28.84 -22.73
CA HIS A 311 -16.06 -28.01 -23.63
C HIS A 311 -16.32 -26.50 -23.49
N ASN A 312 -17.45 -26.13 -22.90
CA ASN A 312 -17.87 -24.73 -22.73
C ASN A 312 -17.76 -24.24 -21.27
N GLY A 313 -16.97 -24.94 -20.46
CA GLY A 313 -16.83 -24.64 -19.03
C GLY A 313 -18.01 -25.09 -18.16
N PHE A 314 -18.00 -24.65 -16.90
CA PHE A 314 -19.02 -24.92 -15.89
C PHE A 314 -19.18 -23.72 -14.96
N THR A 315 -20.32 -23.66 -14.28
CA THR A 315 -20.62 -22.66 -13.25
C THR A 315 -21.44 -23.36 -12.18
N MET A 316 -21.05 -23.20 -10.92
CA MET A 316 -21.80 -23.61 -9.75
C MET A 316 -22.62 -22.43 -9.22
N GLY A 317 -23.65 -22.70 -8.41
CA GLY A 317 -24.36 -21.63 -7.70
C GLY A 317 -23.42 -20.94 -6.72
N GLU A 318 -23.39 -19.62 -6.73
CA GLU A 318 -22.67 -18.85 -5.71
C GLU A 318 -23.47 -18.90 -4.40
N PRO A 319 -22.83 -19.11 -3.24
CA PRO A 319 -23.51 -19.13 -1.96
C PRO A 319 -24.10 -17.74 -1.67
N GLU A 320 -25.20 -17.72 -0.91
CA GLU A 320 -25.74 -16.46 -0.39
C GLU A 320 -24.70 -15.79 0.53
N GLN A 321 -24.51 -14.47 0.40
CA GLN A 321 -23.53 -13.73 1.19
C GLN A 321 -23.74 -13.92 2.70
N GLN A 322 -25.00 -13.94 3.15
CA GLN A 322 -25.35 -14.18 4.56
C GLN A 322 -24.85 -15.53 5.08
N HIS A 323 -24.85 -16.56 4.22
CA HIS A 323 -24.33 -17.88 4.57
C HIS A 323 -22.80 -17.85 4.72
N LEU A 324 -22.11 -17.16 3.83
CA LEU A 324 -20.65 -17.00 3.92
C LEU A 324 -20.25 -16.18 5.15
N ASP A 325 -20.95 -15.08 5.43
CA ASP A 325 -20.71 -14.25 6.60
C ASP A 325 -20.92 -15.04 7.92
N GLY A 326 -21.93 -15.91 7.96
CA GLY A 326 -22.15 -16.84 9.07
C GLY A 326 -21.01 -17.85 9.26
N ILE A 327 -20.47 -18.38 8.17
CA ILE A 327 -19.28 -19.26 8.22
C ILE A 327 -18.06 -18.48 8.73
N LEU A 328 -17.82 -17.27 8.23
CA LEU A 328 -16.71 -16.43 8.66
C LEU A 328 -16.83 -16.05 10.15
N ALA A 329 -18.04 -15.85 10.66
CA ALA A 329 -18.27 -15.66 12.09
C ALA A 329 -17.91 -16.90 12.92
N LEU A 330 -18.32 -18.10 12.50
CA LEU A 330 -17.90 -19.35 13.14
C LEU A 330 -16.37 -19.50 13.13
N LEU A 331 -15.71 -19.19 12.01
CA LEU A 331 -14.25 -19.26 11.87
C LEU A 331 -13.53 -18.17 12.69
N SER A 332 -14.16 -17.03 12.96
CA SER A 332 -13.58 -15.93 13.76
C SER A 332 -13.24 -16.30 15.21
N ALA A 333 -13.82 -17.41 15.70
CA ALA A 333 -13.54 -17.96 17.01
C ALA A 333 -12.17 -18.65 17.09
N LEU A 334 -11.62 -19.06 15.95
CA LEU A 334 -10.42 -19.89 15.86
C LEU A 334 -9.18 -19.02 15.61
N PRO A 335 -8.06 -19.27 16.33
CA PRO A 335 -6.83 -18.52 16.12
C PRO A 335 -6.10 -18.90 14.82
N LEU A 336 -6.29 -20.14 14.34
CA LEU A 336 -5.68 -20.66 13.12
C LEU A 336 -6.55 -21.79 12.54
N ILE A 337 -6.70 -21.83 11.21
CA ILE A 337 -7.48 -22.84 10.51
C ILE A 337 -6.64 -23.38 9.34
N ASP A 338 -6.40 -24.68 9.33
CA ASP A 338 -5.74 -25.33 8.19
C ASP A 338 -6.71 -25.99 7.23
N ALA A 339 -6.19 -26.52 6.12
CA ALA A 339 -6.99 -27.18 5.10
C ALA A 339 -7.75 -28.41 5.64
N GLY A 340 -7.13 -29.18 6.52
CA GLY A 340 -7.71 -30.35 7.19
C GLY A 340 -8.86 -29.95 8.11
N LEU A 341 -8.65 -28.97 8.98
CA LEU A 341 -9.69 -28.43 9.85
C LEU A 341 -10.85 -27.85 9.05
N LEU A 342 -10.56 -27.03 8.03
CA LEU A 342 -11.57 -26.41 7.17
C LEU A 342 -12.47 -27.45 6.50
N ARG A 343 -11.89 -28.51 5.94
CA ARG A 343 -12.62 -29.65 5.35
C ARG A 343 -13.52 -30.33 6.38
N ARG A 344 -13.01 -30.58 7.59
CA ARG A 344 -13.77 -31.24 8.67
C ARG A 344 -14.92 -30.37 9.17
N LEU A 345 -14.70 -29.08 9.33
CA LEU A 345 -15.74 -28.12 9.71
C LEU A 345 -16.82 -28.04 8.64
N ARG A 346 -16.44 -27.91 7.36
CA ARG A 346 -17.40 -27.87 6.25
C ARG A 346 -18.29 -29.10 6.20
N LEU A 347 -17.71 -30.29 6.37
CA LEU A 347 -18.46 -31.55 6.36
C LEU A 347 -19.30 -31.73 7.63
N GLY A 348 -18.73 -31.46 8.82
CA GLY A 348 -19.40 -31.62 10.10
C GLY A 348 -20.59 -30.68 10.28
N LEU A 349 -20.44 -29.41 9.88
CA LEU A 349 -21.48 -28.38 9.94
C LEU A 349 -22.32 -28.31 8.66
N SER A 350 -22.06 -29.17 7.67
CA SER A 350 -22.81 -29.27 6.41
C SER A 350 -22.90 -27.96 5.62
N TRP A 351 -21.85 -27.16 5.61
CA TRP A 351 -21.84 -25.81 5.02
C TRP A 351 -22.09 -25.77 3.52
N GLY A 352 -21.70 -26.79 2.75
CA GLY A 352 -21.78 -26.67 1.30
C GLY A 352 -20.96 -27.68 0.54
N GLY A 353 -20.84 -27.43 -0.77
CA GLY A 353 -19.88 -28.15 -1.60
C GLY A 353 -18.46 -27.64 -1.35
N SER A 354 -17.49 -28.38 -1.85
CA SER A 354 -16.08 -28.08 -1.66
C SER A 354 -15.64 -26.73 -2.24
N GLU A 355 -16.38 -26.15 -3.19
CA GLU A 355 -16.10 -24.82 -3.75
C GLU A 355 -16.02 -23.72 -2.68
N LEU A 356 -16.75 -23.89 -1.57
CA LEU A 356 -16.70 -22.96 -0.44
C LEU A 356 -15.31 -22.87 0.18
N GLU A 357 -14.53 -23.95 0.17
CA GLU A 357 -13.20 -23.92 0.76
C GLU A 357 -12.29 -22.95 0.01
N SER A 358 -12.41 -22.87 -1.32
CA SER A 358 -11.68 -21.88 -2.13
C SER A 358 -12.16 -20.47 -1.85
N LEU A 359 -13.48 -20.27 -1.74
CA LEU A 359 -14.08 -18.97 -1.45
C LEU A 359 -13.68 -18.44 -0.07
N ILE A 360 -13.61 -19.31 0.94
CA ILE A 360 -13.16 -18.97 2.29
C ILE A 360 -11.65 -18.71 2.30
N TRP A 361 -10.85 -19.62 1.72
CA TRP A 361 -9.39 -19.53 1.74
C TRP A 361 -8.84 -18.26 1.07
N ASN A 362 -9.55 -17.78 0.05
CA ASN A 362 -9.20 -16.59 -0.73
C ASN A 362 -10.11 -15.40 -0.43
N HIS A 363 -10.87 -15.44 0.66
CA HIS A 363 -11.75 -14.34 1.03
C HIS A 363 -10.94 -13.08 1.40
N PRO A 364 -11.38 -11.85 1.02
CA PRO A 364 -10.65 -10.62 1.36
C PRO A 364 -10.44 -10.40 2.86
N ASP A 365 -11.39 -10.86 3.68
CA ASP A 365 -11.31 -10.78 5.15
C ASP A 365 -10.42 -11.87 5.77
N ILE A 366 -9.82 -12.75 4.95
CA ILE A 366 -8.97 -13.87 5.39
C ILE A 366 -7.51 -13.57 5.03
N ARG A 367 -6.62 -13.79 5.99
CA ARG A 367 -5.16 -13.73 5.82
C ARG A 367 -4.61 -15.15 5.73
N GLN A 368 -3.89 -15.42 4.66
CA GLN A 368 -3.08 -16.64 4.50
C GLN A 368 -1.76 -16.49 5.27
N THR A 369 -1.39 -17.52 6.00
CA THR A 369 -0.16 -17.66 6.77
C THR A 369 0.57 -18.92 6.28
N GLY A 370 1.85 -19.09 6.61
CA GLY A 370 2.58 -20.32 6.26
C GLY A 370 2.06 -21.60 6.92
N LEU A 371 1.03 -21.50 7.78
CA LEU A 371 0.43 -22.61 8.52
C LEU A 371 -1.07 -22.76 8.24
N GLY A 372 -1.64 -22.02 7.30
CA GLY A 372 -3.08 -22.00 7.03
C GLY A 372 -3.66 -20.58 7.08
N ILE A 373 -4.94 -20.46 7.37
CA ILE A 373 -5.69 -19.21 7.29
C ILE A 373 -6.20 -18.72 8.64
N ARG A 374 -6.44 -17.42 8.74
CA ARG A 374 -7.15 -16.77 9.85
C ARG A 374 -7.89 -15.52 9.37
N LEU A 375 -8.79 -14.99 10.18
CA LEU A 375 -9.44 -13.71 9.87
C LEU A 375 -8.47 -12.52 10.06
N HIS A 376 -8.64 -11.50 9.23
CA HIS A 376 -7.94 -10.24 9.34
C HIS A 376 -8.40 -9.48 10.60
N ASP A 377 -7.46 -8.88 11.35
CA ASP A 377 -7.75 -8.33 12.68
C ASP A 377 -8.73 -7.14 12.64
N THR A 378 -8.69 -6.35 11.57
CA THR A 378 -9.60 -5.20 11.34
C THR A 378 -11.09 -5.58 11.27
N VAL A 379 -11.39 -6.81 10.87
CA VAL A 379 -12.77 -7.32 10.72
C VAL A 379 -13.08 -8.44 11.71
N ALA A 380 -12.07 -9.02 12.36
CA ALA A 380 -12.23 -10.11 13.31
C ALA A 380 -13.19 -9.74 14.45
N GLU A 381 -13.12 -8.52 14.99
CA GLU A 381 -14.04 -8.06 16.04
C GLU A 381 -15.50 -8.02 15.57
N ARG A 382 -15.74 -7.59 14.33
CA ARG A 382 -17.08 -7.56 13.73
C ARG A 382 -17.66 -8.98 13.65
N TYR A 383 -16.89 -9.93 13.13
CA TYR A 383 -17.32 -11.31 13.01
C TYR A 383 -17.45 -12.02 14.37
N ARG A 384 -16.62 -11.68 15.36
CA ARG A 384 -16.74 -12.20 16.73
C ARG A 384 -18.00 -11.69 17.43
N LYS A 385 -18.41 -10.44 17.20
CA LYS A 385 -19.73 -9.95 17.67
C LYS A 385 -20.87 -10.73 17.03
N LEU A 386 -20.79 -10.95 15.71
CA LEU A 386 -21.79 -11.76 14.99
C LEU A 386 -21.82 -13.21 15.51
N TYR A 387 -20.66 -13.77 15.86
CA TYR A 387 -20.56 -15.07 16.53
C TYR A 387 -21.31 -15.07 17.86
N GLN A 388 -21.07 -14.08 18.71
CA GLN A 388 -21.70 -13.96 20.02
C GLN A 388 -23.21 -13.80 19.92
N GLU A 389 -23.70 -13.06 18.93
CA GLU A 389 -25.13 -12.82 18.72
C GLU A 389 -25.86 -14.03 18.14
N GLN A 390 -25.24 -14.78 17.23
CA GLN A 390 -25.94 -15.81 16.44
C GLN A 390 -25.60 -17.25 16.84
N PHE A 391 -24.37 -17.51 17.32
CA PHE A 391 -23.86 -18.87 17.47
C PHE A 391 -23.45 -19.24 18.90
N ALA A 392 -23.08 -18.28 19.74
CA ALA A 392 -22.70 -18.59 21.13
C ALA A 392 -23.80 -19.37 21.87
N GLY A 393 -23.42 -20.44 22.56
CA GLY A 393 -24.33 -21.36 23.24
C GLY A 393 -25.18 -22.25 22.32
N SER A 394 -25.10 -22.11 20.99
CA SER A 394 -25.86 -22.91 20.03
C SER A 394 -25.28 -24.32 19.85
N SER A 395 -26.10 -25.23 19.30
CA SER A 395 -25.62 -26.57 18.92
C SER A 395 -24.54 -26.54 17.84
N GLN A 396 -24.52 -25.51 16.98
CA GLN A 396 -23.50 -25.35 15.95
C GLN A 396 -22.15 -24.95 16.56
N ALA A 397 -22.13 -24.04 17.53
CA ALA A 397 -20.91 -23.67 18.25
C ALA A 397 -20.35 -24.86 19.06
N GLN A 398 -21.23 -25.63 19.73
CA GLN A 398 -20.82 -26.85 20.43
C GLN A 398 -20.15 -27.86 19.47
N LEU A 399 -20.75 -28.09 18.30
CA LEU A 399 -20.20 -28.99 17.28
C LEU A 399 -18.88 -28.46 16.71
N LEU A 400 -18.75 -27.15 16.47
CA LEU A 400 -17.51 -26.52 16.04
C LEU A 400 -16.37 -26.81 17.02
N TRP A 401 -16.57 -26.54 18.31
CA TRP A 401 -15.55 -26.79 19.33
C TRP A 401 -15.21 -28.27 19.50
N GLN A 402 -16.19 -29.18 19.36
CA GLN A 402 -15.92 -30.62 19.36
C GLN A 402 -15.03 -31.06 18.19
N ILE A 403 -15.28 -30.53 16.99
CA ILE A 403 -14.46 -30.84 15.80
C ILE A 403 -13.05 -30.30 15.97
N VAL A 404 -12.90 -29.08 16.50
CA VAL A 404 -11.60 -28.43 16.76
C VAL A 404 -10.80 -29.23 17.79
N GLU A 405 -11.41 -29.56 18.93
CA GLU A 405 -10.76 -30.36 19.99
C GLU A 405 -10.30 -31.74 19.47
N ALA A 406 -11.12 -32.40 18.65
CA ALA A 406 -10.78 -33.67 18.05
C ALA A 406 -9.70 -33.55 16.94
N HIS A 407 -9.64 -32.43 16.21
CA HIS A 407 -8.61 -32.21 15.19
C HIS A 407 -7.26 -31.85 15.83
N HIS A 408 -7.28 -31.01 16.87
CA HIS A 408 -6.10 -30.50 17.54
C HIS A 408 -5.69 -31.29 18.78
N SER A 409 -6.24 -32.49 19.00
CA SER A 409 -5.89 -33.33 20.15
C SER A 409 -4.38 -33.63 20.25
N ASN A 410 -3.70 -33.66 19.10
CA ASN A 410 -2.25 -33.88 18.98
C ASN A 410 -1.47 -32.61 18.60
N ALA A 411 -2.13 -31.45 18.55
CA ALA A 411 -1.48 -30.17 18.30
C ALA A 411 -0.56 -29.79 19.48
N PHE A 412 0.29 -28.79 19.26
CA PHE A 412 1.11 -28.25 20.34
C PHE A 412 0.22 -27.53 21.37
N GLU A 413 0.64 -27.58 22.63
CA GLU A 413 -0.15 -27.15 23.78
C GLU A 413 -0.53 -25.65 23.74
N GLY A 414 0.34 -24.79 23.19
CA GLY A 414 0.07 -23.36 23.07
C GLY A 414 -1.19 -23.04 22.23
N LEU A 415 -1.45 -23.77 21.15
CA LEU A 415 -2.67 -23.56 20.34
C LEU A 415 -3.92 -23.95 21.13
N GLN A 416 -3.88 -25.10 21.81
CA GLN A 416 -5.00 -25.58 22.62
C GLN A 416 -5.35 -24.57 23.73
N LYS A 417 -4.33 -23.95 24.35
CA LYS A 417 -4.55 -22.89 25.35
C LYS A 417 -5.15 -21.63 24.74
N LEU A 418 -4.71 -21.22 23.54
CA LEU A 418 -5.30 -20.07 22.81
C LEU A 418 -6.77 -20.34 22.45
N GLU A 419 -7.07 -21.55 21.99
CA GLU A 419 -8.43 -21.99 21.67
C GLU A 419 -9.32 -22.02 22.91
N ALA A 420 -8.81 -22.51 24.05
CA ALA A 420 -9.53 -22.51 25.31
C ALA A 420 -9.86 -21.09 25.78
N LEU A 421 -8.91 -20.15 25.67
CA LEU A 421 -9.15 -18.74 26.00
C LEU A 421 -10.21 -18.12 25.06
N ASN A 422 -10.08 -18.31 23.75
CA ASN A 422 -11.04 -17.78 22.78
C ASN A 422 -12.45 -18.34 23.01
N LYS A 423 -12.56 -19.65 23.25
CA LYS A 423 -13.82 -20.31 23.61
C LYS A 423 -14.44 -19.67 24.85
N TYR A 424 -13.66 -19.49 25.91
CA TYR A 424 -14.14 -18.86 27.13
C TYR A 424 -14.64 -17.43 26.88
N LEU A 425 -13.84 -16.60 26.19
CA LEU A 425 -14.19 -15.19 25.94
C LEU A 425 -15.46 -15.03 25.08
N LEU A 426 -15.64 -15.88 24.08
CA LEU A 426 -16.77 -15.77 23.16
C LEU A 426 -18.06 -16.37 23.72
N GLU A 427 -17.98 -17.49 24.44
CA GLU A 427 -19.17 -18.18 24.96
C GLU A 427 -19.72 -17.56 26.24
N THR A 428 -18.88 -16.87 27.03
CA THR A 428 -19.33 -16.25 28.30
C THR A 428 -19.91 -14.85 28.13
N ALA A 429 -19.56 -14.13 27.07
CA ALA A 429 -20.02 -12.77 26.82
C ALA A 429 -21.49 -12.67 26.39
N SER A 430 -22.09 -13.74 25.86
CA SER A 430 -23.48 -13.78 25.37
C SER A 430 -24.53 -14.02 26.47
N GLY A 431 -24.13 -14.10 27.73
CA GLY A 431 -25.04 -14.23 28.86
C GLY A 431 -25.89 -12.98 29.07
N ASN A 432 -27.07 -12.93 28.45
CA ASN A 432 -28.15 -12.00 28.78
C ASN A 432 -28.70 -12.30 30.19
N GLN A 433 -27.96 -11.88 31.20
CA GLN A 433 -28.38 -11.54 32.58
C GLN A 433 -27.09 -11.19 33.31
N GLY A 434 -27.06 -10.03 33.98
CA GLY A 434 -25.92 -9.54 34.74
C GLY A 434 -25.52 -10.42 35.92
N GLN A 435 -25.03 -11.62 35.66
CA GLN A 435 -24.09 -12.30 36.53
C GLN A 435 -22.71 -11.79 36.17
N ILE A 436 -22.08 -11.15 37.16
CA ILE A 436 -20.66 -10.82 37.17
C ILE A 436 -19.92 -12.12 36.81
N VAL A 437 -19.47 -12.25 35.56
CA VAL A 437 -18.58 -13.33 35.16
C VAL A 437 -17.34 -13.22 36.03
N ASN A 438 -17.04 -14.26 36.80
CA ASN A 438 -15.91 -14.29 37.74
C ASN A 438 -14.62 -13.91 37.00
N GLY A 439 -14.12 -12.70 37.23
CA GLY A 439 -12.84 -12.23 36.69
C GLY A 439 -11.68 -13.19 36.99
N THR A 440 -11.82 -14.00 38.04
CA THR A 440 -10.89 -15.04 38.48
C THR A 440 -10.59 -16.09 37.40
N GLN A 441 -11.59 -16.58 36.65
CA GLN A 441 -11.35 -17.67 35.67
C GLN A 441 -10.69 -17.16 34.39
N LYS A 442 -11.05 -15.95 33.95
CA LYS A 442 -10.36 -15.26 32.85
C LYS A 442 -8.89 -15.01 33.20
N GLN A 443 -8.64 -14.43 34.38
CA GLN A 443 -7.29 -14.16 34.87
C GLN A 443 -6.48 -15.43 35.01
N GLN A 444 -7.10 -16.54 35.45
CA GLN A 444 -6.44 -17.83 35.52
C GLN A 444 -6.00 -18.34 34.13
N LEU A 445 -6.87 -18.30 33.11
CA LEU A 445 -6.52 -18.73 31.76
C LEU A 445 -5.45 -17.83 31.10
N GLU A 446 -5.53 -16.51 31.29
CA GLU A 446 -4.51 -15.56 30.82
C GLU A 446 -3.16 -15.81 31.51
N GLN A 447 -3.17 -16.12 32.81
CA GLN A 447 -1.98 -16.49 33.56
C GLN A 447 -1.40 -17.82 33.07
N GLU A 448 -2.22 -18.86 32.88
CA GLU A 448 -1.79 -20.16 32.37
C GLU A 448 -1.18 -20.08 30.96
N LEU A 449 -1.70 -19.18 30.11
CA LEU A 449 -1.13 -18.88 28.80
C LEU A 449 0.22 -18.17 28.90
N THR A 450 0.29 -17.14 29.74
CA THR A 450 1.51 -16.36 29.98
C THR A 450 2.62 -17.25 30.54
N ASP A 451 2.30 -18.09 31.52
CA ASP A 451 3.24 -19.03 32.15
C ASP A 451 3.76 -20.05 31.12
N TYR A 452 2.88 -20.60 30.28
CA TYR A 452 3.28 -21.52 29.21
C TYR A 452 4.23 -20.86 28.20
N PHE A 453 3.91 -19.65 27.73
CA PHE A 453 4.77 -18.94 26.79
C PHE A 453 6.13 -18.56 27.39
N GLN A 454 6.17 -18.16 28.68
CA GLN A 454 7.44 -17.97 29.39
C GLN A 454 8.25 -19.26 29.43
N SER A 455 7.61 -20.39 29.74
CA SER A 455 8.27 -21.69 29.75
C SER A 455 8.79 -22.11 28.38
N LEU A 456 8.05 -21.82 27.31
CA LEU A 456 8.50 -22.06 25.95
C LEU A 456 9.75 -21.24 25.61
N CYS A 457 9.76 -19.95 25.95
CA CYS A 457 10.92 -19.07 25.74
C CYS A 457 12.15 -19.53 26.53
N ALA A 458 11.99 -19.84 27.82
CA ALA A 458 13.09 -20.35 28.65
C ALA A 458 13.67 -21.66 28.09
N SER A 459 12.80 -22.58 27.67
CA SER A 459 13.23 -23.84 27.05
C SER A 459 13.99 -23.62 25.75
N ALA A 460 13.52 -22.71 24.89
CA ALA A 460 14.16 -22.41 23.62
C ALA A 460 15.55 -21.77 23.82
N ASN A 461 15.70 -20.87 24.79
CA ASN A 461 16.96 -20.21 25.09
C ASN A 461 18.01 -21.19 25.67
N GLN A 462 17.58 -22.14 26.49
CA GLN A 462 18.47 -23.09 27.18
C GLN A 462 18.76 -24.37 26.37
N SER A 463 18.10 -24.60 25.23
CA SER A 463 18.27 -25.83 24.44
C SER A 463 19.35 -25.73 23.34
N MET A 464 20.23 -24.72 23.36
CA MET A 464 21.19 -24.49 22.26
C MET A 464 22.17 -25.65 22.03
N ASP A 465 22.40 -26.49 23.05
CA ASP A 465 23.29 -27.66 22.96
C ASP A 465 22.68 -28.85 22.16
N LEU A 466 21.37 -28.83 21.89
CA LEU A 466 20.65 -29.90 21.18
C LEU A 466 19.93 -29.34 19.93
N PRO A 467 20.59 -29.32 18.75
CA PRO A 467 20.10 -28.60 17.57
C PRO A 467 18.68 -28.98 17.12
N ALA A 468 18.35 -30.27 17.10
CA ALA A 468 17.04 -30.74 16.67
C ALA A 468 15.91 -30.31 17.62
N GLN A 469 16.19 -30.31 18.93
CA GLN A 469 15.25 -29.87 19.95
C GLN A 469 15.08 -28.35 19.92
N HIS A 470 16.18 -27.62 19.77
CA HIS A 470 16.17 -26.17 19.63
C HIS A 470 15.34 -25.74 18.41
N GLN A 471 15.57 -26.34 17.25
CA GLN A 471 14.79 -26.05 16.04
C GLN A 471 13.28 -26.30 16.24
N ALA A 472 12.93 -27.37 16.95
CA ALA A 472 11.54 -27.68 17.23
C ALA A 472 10.86 -26.62 18.14
N LEU A 473 11.53 -26.18 19.20
CA LEU A 473 11.03 -25.15 20.11
C LEU A 473 10.91 -23.79 19.40
N MET A 474 11.88 -23.44 18.56
CA MET A 474 11.85 -22.24 17.72
C MET A 474 10.66 -22.25 16.76
N LEU A 475 10.38 -23.41 16.16
CA LEU A 475 9.20 -23.59 15.30
C LEU A 475 7.89 -23.45 16.08
N GLN A 476 7.84 -23.92 17.34
CA GLN A 476 6.69 -23.68 18.21
C GLN A 476 6.48 -22.18 18.49
N CYS A 477 7.55 -21.42 18.79
CA CYS A 477 7.46 -19.96 18.97
C CYS A 477 6.88 -19.29 17.70
N ARG A 478 7.39 -19.66 16.51
CA ARG A 478 6.87 -19.14 15.23
C ARG A 478 5.40 -19.50 15.01
N THR A 479 5.00 -20.70 15.41
CA THR A 479 3.61 -21.17 15.30
C THR A 479 2.67 -20.37 16.20
N VAL A 480 3.10 -20.04 17.44
CA VAL A 480 2.35 -19.14 18.33
C VAL A 480 2.24 -17.74 17.70
N LEU A 481 3.35 -17.21 17.17
CA LEU A 481 3.37 -15.89 16.54
C LEU A 481 2.49 -15.81 15.28
N ALA A 482 2.31 -16.92 14.54
CA ALA A 482 1.41 -16.97 13.38
C ALA A 482 -0.08 -17.02 13.78
N SER A 483 -0.40 -17.55 14.95
CA SER A 483 -1.78 -17.76 15.45
C SER A 483 -2.31 -16.63 16.33
N ARG A 484 -1.48 -15.63 16.69
CA ARG A 484 -1.85 -14.50 17.56
C ARG A 484 -2.50 -13.32 16.79
N PRO A 485 -3.37 -12.51 17.41
CA PRO A 485 -3.83 -11.26 16.80
C PRO A 485 -2.70 -10.21 16.70
N GLU A 486 -2.71 -9.32 15.70
CA GLU A 486 -1.74 -8.22 15.55
C GLU A 486 -1.77 -7.24 16.73
N THR A 487 -2.93 -7.08 17.37
CA THR A 487 -3.09 -6.19 18.54
C THR A 487 -2.32 -6.66 19.78
N ILE A 488 -1.76 -7.87 19.78
CA ILE A 488 -1.04 -8.43 20.92
C ILE A 488 0.14 -7.54 21.37
N TRP A 489 0.78 -6.81 20.46
CA TRP A 489 1.87 -5.88 20.77
C TRP A 489 1.44 -4.72 21.66
N ARG A 490 0.15 -4.36 21.63
CA ARG A 490 -0.46 -3.29 22.43
C ARG A 490 -1.25 -3.82 23.63
N SER A 491 -1.26 -5.14 23.84
CA SER A 491 -2.05 -5.80 24.89
C SER A 491 -1.27 -5.98 26.20
N GLY A 492 -1.97 -6.37 27.28
CA GLY A 492 -1.34 -6.68 28.57
C GLY A 492 -0.34 -7.85 28.54
N VAL A 493 -0.38 -8.69 27.51
CA VAL A 493 0.57 -9.80 27.29
C VAL A 493 1.69 -9.44 26.30
N SER A 494 1.83 -8.15 25.93
CA SER A 494 2.83 -7.69 24.94
C SER A 494 4.24 -8.15 25.30
N LYS A 495 4.61 -8.10 26.59
CA LYS A 495 5.97 -8.43 27.05
C LYS A 495 6.39 -9.82 26.58
N VAL A 496 5.57 -10.84 26.87
CA VAL A 496 5.86 -12.23 26.49
C VAL A 496 5.78 -12.44 24.98
N ALA A 497 4.98 -11.66 24.26
CA ALA A 497 4.98 -11.70 22.79
C ALA A 497 6.32 -11.23 22.19
N TYR A 498 6.96 -10.21 22.76
CA TYR A 498 8.32 -9.81 22.37
C TYR A 498 9.33 -10.90 22.72
N ASP A 499 9.19 -11.53 23.88
CA ASP A 499 10.08 -12.63 24.30
C ASP A 499 9.95 -13.86 23.36
N LEU A 500 8.74 -14.16 22.86
CA LEU A 500 8.52 -15.21 21.85
C LEU A 500 9.15 -14.85 20.51
N TYR A 501 9.03 -13.60 20.07
CA TYR A 501 9.64 -13.11 18.83
C TYR A 501 11.16 -13.10 18.92
N ALA A 502 11.70 -12.64 20.05
CA ALA A 502 13.10 -12.66 20.40
C ALA A 502 13.69 -14.05 20.24
N MET A 503 13.00 -15.07 20.75
CA MET A 503 13.43 -16.46 20.58
C MET A 503 13.31 -16.87 19.13
N ALA A 504 12.12 -16.78 18.52
CA ALA A 504 11.83 -17.27 17.16
C ALA A 504 12.76 -16.73 16.05
N TYR A 505 13.27 -15.51 16.21
CA TYR A 505 14.07 -14.80 15.21
C TYR A 505 15.43 -14.32 15.75
N LYS A 506 15.93 -14.93 16.82
CA LYS A 506 17.16 -14.53 17.51
C LYS A 506 18.35 -14.32 16.57
N ASP A 507 18.59 -15.29 15.69
CA ASP A 507 19.73 -15.26 14.77
C ASP A 507 19.56 -14.19 13.68
N GLN A 508 18.34 -14.04 13.13
CA GLN A 508 18.02 -13.01 12.14
C GLN A 508 18.22 -11.61 12.73
N ILE A 509 17.68 -11.36 13.94
CA ILE A 509 17.81 -10.06 14.62
C ILE A 509 19.28 -9.74 14.90
N ARG A 510 20.08 -10.73 15.33
CA ARG A 510 21.53 -10.55 15.54
C ARG A 510 22.30 -10.31 14.26
N ALA A 511 21.82 -10.82 13.13
CA ALA A 511 22.37 -10.54 11.81
C ALA A 511 21.91 -9.17 11.25
N GLY A 512 20.99 -8.47 11.93
CA GLY A 512 20.36 -7.24 11.43
C GLY A 512 19.32 -7.51 10.33
N GLU A 513 18.90 -8.76 10.16
CA GLU A 513 17.88 -9.17 9.20
C GLU A 513 16.49 -8.96 9.80
N TRP A 514 15.78 -7.95 9.31
CA TRP A 514 14.41 -7.64 9.69
C TRP A 514 13.44 -7.95 8.55
N PRO A 515 12.17 -8.28 8.84
CA PRO A 515 11.14 -8.39 7.81
C PRO A 515 10.89 -7.02 7.14
N ASP A 516 10.61 -7.03 5.83
CA ASP A 516 10.37 -5.81 5.04
C ASP A 516 9.27 -4.90 5.61
N LYS A 517 8.28 -5.50 6.27
CA LYS A 517 7.17 -4.79 6.93
C LYS A 517 7.07 -5.22 8.39
N LEU A 518 7.02 -4.23 9.28
CA LEU A 518 6.74 -4.46 10.69
C LEU A 518 5.24 -4.57 10.92
N GLU A 519 4.88 -5.30 11.96
CA GLU A 519 3.49 -5.38 12.39
C GLU A 519 3.06 -4.09 13.11
N PRO A 520 1.81 -3.63 12.92
CA PRO A 520 1.33 -2.40 13.55
C PRO A 520 1.49 -2.42 15.08
N GLY A 521 2.20 -1.43 15.62
CA GLY A 521 2.46 -1.33 17.06
C GLY A 521 3.58 -2.21 17.60
N PHE A 522 4.28 -2.95 16.73
CA PHE A 522 5.55 -3.57 17.09
C PHE A 522 6.64 -2.50 17.21
N ASP A 523 7.50 -2.63 18.21
CA ASP A 523 8.56 -1.68 18.52
C ASP A 523 9.89 -2.42 18.67
N PRO A 524 10.78 -2.36 17.66
CA PRO A 524 12.04 -3.11 17.66
C PRO A 524 12.97 -2.78 18.83
N THR A 525 12.87 -1.57 19.40
CA THR A 525 13.68 -1.09 20.56
C THR A 525 13.59 -2.05 21.75
N ARG A 526 12.44 -2.70 21.94
CA ARG A 526 12.21 -3.69 23.01
C ARG A 526 13.08 -4.95 22.90
N LEU A 527 13.73 -5.14 21.77
CA LEU A 527 14.61 -6.28 21.47
C LEU A 527 16.09 -5.89 21.44
N GLU A 528 16.45 -4.66 21.82
CA GLU A 528 17.85 -4.17 21.86
C GLU A 528 18.75 -5.02 22.76
N TRP A 529 18.21 -5.66 23.80
CA TRP A 529 18.95 -6.57 24.68
C TRP A 529 19.50 -7.82 23.98
N LEU A 530 18.99 -8.22 22.81
CA LEU A 530 19.46 -9.41 22.07
C LEU A 530 20.78 -9.21 21.32
N VAL A 531 21.14 -7.95 21.07
CA VAL A 531 22.27 -7.58 20.22
C VAL A 531 23.50 -7.30 21.06
N ASP A 532 24.67 -7.72 20.58
CA ASP A 532 25.94 -7.59 21.30
C ASP A 532 26.28 -6.12 21.60
N GLU A 533 27.05 -5.86 22.67
CA GLU A 533 27.45 -4.50 23.08
C GLU A 533 28.18 -3.70 21.97
N ARG A 534 28.90 -4.38 21.08
CA ARG A 534 29.51 -3.75 19.90
C ARG A 534 28.45 -3.16 18.97
N ALA A 535 27.30 -3.81 18.84
CA ALA A 535 26.24 -3.34 17.97
C ALA A 535 25.43 -2.18 18.52
N LYS A 536 25.37 -2.10 19.85
CA LYS A 536 24.84 -0.92 20.54
C LYS A 536 25.78 0.27 20.41
N THR A 537 27.09 0.05 20.32
CA THR A 537 28.07 1.14 20.24
C THR A 537 28.32 1.62 18.81
N GLU A 538 28.23 0.73 17.81
CA GLU A 538 28.45 1.05 16.40
C GLU A 538 27.23 1.76 15.80
N ARG A 539 27.37 3.08 15.64
CA ARG A 539 26.35 3.98 15.09
C ARG A 539 26.50 4.10 13.59
N VAL A 540 25.36 4.13 12.90
CA VAL A 540 25.27 4.34 11.46
C VAL A 540 24.52 5.65 11.21
N GLN A 541 25.08 6.45 10.32
CA GLN A 541 24.51 7.73 9.93
C GLN A 541 23.75 7.59 8.62
N TRP A 542 22.46 7.92 8.64
CA TRP A 542 21.60 7.94 7.46
C TRP A 542 21.41 9.37 6.98
N GLN A 543 21.68 9.62 5.70
CA GLN A 543 21.48 10.91 5.06
C GLN A 543 20.25 10.87 4.15
N VAL A 544 19.43 11.92 4.24
CA VAL A 544 18.30 12.15 3.35
C VAL A 544 18.70 13.20 2.32
N GLU A 545 18.54 12.89 1.04
CA GLU A 545 18.96 13.74 -0.07
C GLU A 545 17.80 13.98 -1.02
N GLN A 546 17.67 15.21 -1.51
CA GLN A 546 16.74 15.51 -2.59
C GLN A 546 17.45 15.28 -3.94
N THR A 547 16.93 14.37 -4.75
CA THR A 547 17.54 13.99 -6.04
C THR A 547 16.85 14.65 -7.24
N GLY A 548 15.63 15.16 -7.06
CA GLY A 548 14.84 15.79 -8.11
C GLY A 548 13.96 16.94 -7.62
N GLY A 549 13.32 17.64 -8.57
CA GLY A 549 12.54 18.85 -8.31
C GLY A 549 11.05 18.62 -8.10
N GLN A 550 10.57 17.37 -8.11
CA GLN A 550 9.15 17.00 -8.04
C GLN A 550 8.82 16.20 -6.76
N GLY A 551 9.73 16.24 -5.77
CA GLY A 551 9.54 15.56 -4.49
C GLY A 551 10.32 14.25 -4.35
N GLU A 552 11.30 14.00 -5.24
CA GLU A 552 12.14 12.81 -5.18
C GLU A 552 13.18 12.92 -4.07
N LEU A 553 13.12 11.98 -3.11
CA LEU A 553 14.07 11.83 -2.02
C LEU A 553 14.81 10.50 -2.13
N LEU A 554 16.05 10.48 -1.64
CA LEU A 554 16.87 9.29 -1.50
C LEU A 554 17.45 9.24 -0.08
N CYS A 555 17.23 8.14 0.62
CA CYS A 555 17.85 7.86 1.89
C CYS A 555 18.98 6.85 1.72
N ARG A 556 20.18 7.17 2.22
CA ARG A 556 21.34 6.28 2.14
C ARG A 556 22.19 6.30 3.39
N ILE A 557 22.87 5.19 3.64
CA ILE A 557 23.91 5.08 4.66
C ILE A 557 25.17 5.77 4.17
N VAL A 558 25.81 6.56 5.04
CA VAL A 558 27.06 7.27 4.70
C VAL A 558 28.09 7.08 5.80
N ASP A 559 29.34 6.82 5.41
CA ASP A 559 30.47 6.81 6.33
C ASP A 559 30.72 8.21 6.89
N GLU A 560 30.92 8.32 8.22
CA GLU A 560 31.15 9.59 8.92
C GLU A 560 32.32 10.42 8.32
N ALA A 561 33.25 9.77 7.61
CA ALA A 561 34.41 10.40 7.00
C ALA A 561 34.12 11.17 5.69
N ALA A 562 32.96 10.95 5.04
CA ALA A 562 32.64 11.57 3.75
C ALA A 562 31.15 11.98 3.63
N PRO A 563 30.64 12.86 4.51
CA PRO A 563 29.25 13.29 4.45
C PRO A 563 28.96 14.09 3.18
N ASN A 564 27.79 13.90 2.57
CA ASN A 564 27.32 14.79 1.52
C ASN A 564 26.97 16.16 2.13
N PRO A 565 27.65 17.26 1.76
CA PRO A 565 27.38 18.59 2.31
C PRO A 565 26.02 19.17 1.87
N GLN A 566 25.35 18.55 0.89
CA GLN A 566 24.03 18.94 0.38
C GLN A 566 22.89 18.05 0.91
N ALA A 567 23.16 17.16 1.87
CA ALA A 567 22.11 16.37 2.50
C ALA A 567 21.09 17.28 3.22
N LEU A 568 19.81 16.97 3.07
CA LEU A 568 18.71 17.70 3.70
C LEU A 568 18.73 17.54 5.22
N ALA A 569 18.97 16.31 5.68
CA ALA A 569 18.96 15.94 7.08
C ALA A 569 19.74 14.65 7.31
N THR A 570 20.11 14.44 8.57
CA THR A 570 20.81 13.25 9.05
C THR A 570 20.02 12.63 10.20
N ILE A 571 19.90 11.31 10.20
CA ILE A 571 19.35 10.53 11.34
C ILE A 571 20.34 9.44 11.75
N ASN A 572 20.66 9.38 13.05
CA ASN A 572 21.55 8.38 13.63
C ASN A 572 20.75 7.16 14.11
N ALA A 573 21.28 5.97 13.88
CA ALA A 573 20.70 4.72 14.35
C ALA A 573 21.81 3.72 14.76
N HIS A 574 21.46 2.68 15.51
CA HIS A 574 22.33 1.52 15.67
C HIS A 574 22.32 0.70 14.39
N TRP A 575 23.45 0.10 13.99
CA TRP A 575 23.52 -0.67 12.75
C TRP A 575 22.50 -1.82 12.70
N ALA A 576 22.22 -2.46 13.84
CA ALA A 576 21.30 -3.60 13.94
C ALA A 576 19.83 -3.18 13.89
N PHE A 577 19.53 -1.88 14.03
CA PHE A 577 18.17 -1.34 14.07
C PHE A 577 18.05 -0.19 13.06
N PRO A 578 17.79 -0.48 11.77
CA PRO A 578 17.63 0.56 10.78
C PRO A 578 16.46 1.51 11.15
N PRO A 579 16.52 2.80 10.76
CA PRO A 579 15.43 3.72 10.95
C PRO A 579 14.14 3.17 10.33
N ARG A 580 13.01 3.52 10.92
CA ARG A 580 11.67 3.27 10.37
C ARG A 580 11.16 4.54 9.73
N TRP A 581 10.25 4.40 8.79
CA TRP A 581 9.59 5.55 8.17
C TRP A 581 8.08 5.37 8.12
N THR A 582 7.36 6.49 8.18
CA THR A 582 5.90 6.58 8.05
C THR A 582 5.54 7.75 7.15
N ALA A 583 4.57 7.52 6.25
CA ALA A 583 3.94 8.58 5.47
C ALA A 583 2.79 9.20 6.26
N ALA A 584 2.50 10.49 6.04
CA ALA A 584 1.46 11.24 6.76
C ALA A 584 0.08 10.54 6.84
N ASP A 585 -0.30 9.78 5.81
CA ASP A 585 -1.62 9.14 5.69
C ASP A 585 -1.61 7.65 6.11
N SER A 586 -0.48 7.14 6.61
CA SER A 586 -0.32 5.73 6.97
C SER A 586 0.07 5.56 8.43
N SER A 587 -0.54 4.56 9.08
CA SER A 587 -0.08 4.06 10.38
C SER A 587 0.98 2.97 10.27
N ASP A 588 1.31 2.55 9.04
CA ASP A 588 2.22 1.44 8.79
C ASP A 588 3.66 1.96 8.81
N GLU A 589 4.44 1.40 9.74
CA GLU A 589 5.87 1.62 9.84
C GLU A 589 6.63 0.56 9.03
N THR A 590 7.55 1.00 8.20
CA THR A 590 8.43 0.12 7.44
C THR A 590 9.88 0.48 7.69
N PHE A 591 10.78 -0.50 7.65
CA PHE A 591 12.20 -0.23 7.76
C PHE A 591 12.72 0.54 6.54
N LEU A 592 13.69 1.40 6.81
CA LEU A 592 14.40 2.16 5.81
C LEU A 592 15.53 1.29 5.26
N ASN A 593 15.50 1.06 3.94
CA ASN A 593 16.56 0.34 3.24
C ASN A 593 17.64 1.32 2.73
N ASP A 594 18.88 0.86 2.62
CA ASP A 594 19.92 1.67 2.01
C ASP A 594 19.62 1.92 0.52
N GLY A 595 19.65 3.18 0.11
CA GLY A 595 19.22 3.61 -1.23
C GLY A 595 17.70 3.68 -1.43
N GLN A 596 16.91 3.67 -0.34
CA GLN A 596 15.45 3.81 -0.44
C GLN A 596 15.07 5.15 -1.05
N ALA A 597 14.32 5.11 -2.16
CA ALA A 597 13.76 6.28 -2.81
C ALA A 597 12.32 6.54 -2.36
N PHE A 598 11.94 7.82 -2.29
CA PHE A 598 10.58 8.27 -2.01
C PHE A 598 10.15 9.33 -3.03
N ASP A 599 8.91 9.24 -3.48
CA ASP A 599 8.25 10.28 -4.29
C ASP A 599 7.20 10.98 -3.43
N LEU A 600 7.56 12.13 -2.85
CA LEU A 600 6.70 12.88 -1.94
C LEU A 600 6.41 14.30 -2.48
N PRO A 601 5.46 14.45 -3.42
CA PRO A 601 5.12 15.76 -4.01
C PRO A 601 4.43 16.71 -3.01
N SER A 602 3.79 16.15 -1.98
CA SER A 602 3.12 16.89 -0.91
C SER A 602 3.02 16.02 0.34
N GLY A 603 2.95 16.64 1.52
CA GLY A 603 2.73 15.93 2.79
C GLY A 603 4.00 15.79 3.63
N LYS A 604 3.97 14.84 4.58
CA LYS A 604 5.02 14.65 5.57
C LYS A 604 5.61 13.25 5.52
N LEU A 605 6.90 13.16 5.79
CA LEU A 605 7.65 11.93 6.01
C LEU A 605 8.25 11.97 7.41
N THR A 606 7.93 10.98 8.23
CA THR A 606 8.54 10.85 9.55
C THR A 606 9.51 9.67 9.55
N LEU A 607 10.77 9.93 9.88
CA LEU A 607 11.82 8.94 10.08
C LEU A 607 12.08 8.77 11.58
N ARG A 608 12.13 7.53 12.07
CA ARG A 608 12.30 7.21 13.49
C ARG A 608 13.30 6.07 13.68
N SER A 609 14.43 6.37 14.29
CA SER A 609 15.39 5.37 14.77
C SER A 609 15.17 5.08 16.26
N THR A 610 16.04 4.25 16.84
CA THR A 610 16.11 4.03 18.30
C THR A 610 16.57 5.28 19.06
N LEU A 611 17.36 6.14 18.40
CA LEU A 611 18.01 7.31 19.02
C LEU A 611 17.34 8.64 18.68
N GLN A 612 16.67 8.75 17.53
CA GLN A 612 16.20 10.02 16.99
C GLN A 612 14.88 9.88 16.23
N GLN A 613 14.12 10.97 16.19
CA GLN A 613 12.95 11.12 15.33
C GLN A 613 13.04 12.42 14.52
N LEU A 614 12.85 12.32 13.21
CA LEU A 614 12.96 13.39 12.22
C LEU A 614 11.65 13.50 11.43
N GLU A 615 11.08 14.70 11.34
CA GLU A 615 9.93 14.99 10.46
C GLU A 615 10.34 15.92 9.31
N LEU A 616 10.07 15.49 8.09
CA LEU A 616 10.27 16.24 6.85
C LEU A 616 8.90 16.60 6.26
N GLU A 617 8.80 17.80 5.70
CA GLU A 617 7.59 18.27 5.04
C GLU A 617 7.91 18.85 3.66
N ALA A 618 7.16 18.38 2.66
CA ALA A 618 7.20 18.90 1.30
C ALA A 618 6.48 20.26 1.24
N PHE A 619 7.13 21.26 0.65
CA PHE A 619 6.55 22.60 0.44
C PHE A 619 7.01 23.22 -0.88
N SER A 620 6.22 24.16 -1.40
CA SER A 620 6.57 24.94 -2.59
C SER A 620 7.35 26.20 -2.21
N LYS A 621 8.17 26.71 -3.14
CA LYS A 621 8.89 27.98 -2.94
C LYS A 621 7.90 29.10 -2.56
N PRO A 622 8.07 29.77 -1.41
CA PRO A 622 7.22 30.89 -1.03
C PRO A 622 7.27 32.01 -2.06
N SER A 623 6.16 32.73 -2.22
CA SER A 623 6.01 33.80 -3.20
C SER A 623 7.02 34.94 -3.02
N TRP A 624 7.37 35.26 -1.78
CA TRP A 624 8.35 36.27 -1.38
C TRP A 624 9.80 35.84 -1.58
N ALA A 625 10.05 34.53 -1.66
CA ALA A 625 11.41 34.01 -1.76
C ALA A 625 11.89 34.11 -3.20
N THR A 626 13.02 34.77 -3.43
CA THR A 626 13.64 34.83 -4.76
C THR A 626 14.22 33.47 -5.14
N ALA A 627 14.99 32.86 -4.24
CA ALA A 627 15.59 31.55 -4.37
C ALA A 627 15.51 30.74 -3.06
N ILE A 628 15.62 29.42 -3.18
CA ILE A 628 15.76 28.49 -2.06
C ILE A 628 17.07 27.71 -2.25
N GLU A 629 17.83 27.55 -1.18
CA GLU A 629 19.10 26.82 -1.17
C GLU A 629 19.20 25.92 0.08
N TYR A 630 19.92 24.80 -0.06
CA TYR A 630 20.32 23.94 1.07
C TYR A 630 21.83 23.95 1.21
N ASN A 631 22.31 24.08 2.45
CA ASN A 631 23.72 23.89 2.78
C ASN A 631 23.86 23.22 4.16
N GLN A 632 25.11 23.11 4.63
CA GLN A 632 25.43 22.53 5.94
C GLN A 632 24.72 23.18 7.14
N ARG A 633 24.21 24.42 6.99
CA ARG A 633 23.46 25.15 8.03
C ARG A 633 21.95 24.97 7.91
N GLY A 634 21.47 24.22 6.92
CA GLY A 634 20.06 23.92 6.68
C GLY A 634 19.49 24.64 5.46
N LEU A 635 18.16 24.81 5.48
CA LEU A 635 17.38 25.47 4.44
C LEU A 635 17.51 27.00 4.54
N LEU A 636 17.80 27.65 3.42
CA LEU A 636 17.92 29.10 3.29
C LEU A 636 16.97 29.61 2.20
N ALA A 637 16.36 30.78 2.42
CA ALA A 637 15.61 31.50 1.40
C ALA A 637 16.17 32.91 1.20
N GLY A 638 16.26 33.34 -0.05
CA GLY A 638 16.62 34.73 -0.39
C GLY A 638 15.37 35.61 -0.44
N ILE A 639 15.45 36.83 0.09
CA ILE A 639 14.45 37.88 -0.08
C ILE A 639 15.10 39.16 -0.59
N THR A 640 14.50 39.82 -1.57
CA THR A 640 15.05 41.07 -2.11
C THR A 640 14.48 42.29 -1.40
N TRP A 641 15.37 43.16 -0.95
CA TRP A 641 15.05 44.42 -0.29
C TRP A 641 16.10 45.47 -0.62
N LEU A 642 15.67 46.63 -1.12
CA LEU A 642 16.54 47.74 -1.55
C LEU A 642 17.67 47.27 -2.50
N GLY A 643 17.31 46.50 -3.53
CA GLY A 643 18.26 45.95 -4.50
C GLY A 643 19.21 44.87 -3.99
N GLN A 644 19.15 44.50 -2.70
CA GLN A 644 20.01 43.48 -2.09
C GLN A 644 19.23 42.21 -1.78
N THR A 645 19.89 41.05 -1.90
CA THR A 645 19.32 39.77 -1.45
C THR A 645 19.75 39.51 -0.02
N VAL A 646 18.77 39.45 0.89
CA VAL A 646 18.96 39.08 2.29
C VAL A 646 18.62 37.60 2.47
N ILE A 647 19.43 36.90 3.25
CA ILE A 647 19.24 35.46 3.52
C ILE A 647 18.39 35.27 4.77
N VAL A 648 17.31 34.51 4.64
CA VAL A 648 16.39 34.12 5.71
C VAL A 648 16.57 32.62 5.97
N PRO A 649 17.25 32.22 7.06
CA PRO A 649 17.43 30.81 7.39
C PRO A 649 16.17 30.20 8.01
N TRP A 650 15.91 28.93 7.69
CA TRP A 650 14.90 28.11 8.36
C TRP A 650 15.48 27.48 9.63
N HIS A 651 14.75 27.57 10.74
CA HIS A 651 15.13 26.97 12.01
C HIS A 651 14.17 25.82 12.38
N PRO A 652 14.64 24.56 12.42
CA PRO A 652 13.84 23.43 12.88
C PRO A 652 13.64 23.49 14.41
N LEU A 653 12.58 22.88 14.94
CA LEU A 653 12.42 22.75 16.39
C LEU A 653 13.08 21.47 16.92
N TYR A 654 13.50 21.49 18.19
CA TYR A 654 14.05 20.31 18.88
C TYR A 654 13.00 19.55 19.71
N ARG A 655 11.72 19.88 19.50
CA ARG A 655 10.52 19.24 20.10
C ARG A 655 9.36 19.36 19.12
N LYS A 656 8.29 18.57 19.33
CA LYS A 656 7.04 18.66 18.55
C LYS A 656 6.54 20.10 18.42
N GLY A 657 6.51 20.58 17.18
CA GLY A 657 6.09 21.91 16.77
C GLY A 657 6.49 22.17 15.32
N MET A 658 6.08 23.31 14.77
CA MET A 658 6.47 23.72 13.43
C MET A 658 7.72 24.60 13.49
N GLY A 659 8.74 24.27 12.70
CA GLY A 659 9.89 25.16 12.50
C GLY A 659 9.46 26.52 11.95
N SER A 660 10.37 27.50 11.98
CA SER A 660 10.06 28.86 11.53
C SER A 660 11.22 29.50 10.78
N TRP A 661 10.89 30.40 9.86
CA TRP A 661 11.86 31.32 9.26
C TRP A 661 12.38 32.30 10.32
N LEU A 662 13.70 32.45 10.39
CA LEU A 662 14.35 33.46 11.23
C LEU A 662 14.46 34.75 10.43
N TRP A 663 13.57 35.69 10.69
CA TRP A 663 13.53 36.98 10.00
C TRP A 663 14.63 37.91 10.51
N PRO A 664 15.69 38.19 9.72
CA PRO A 664 16.67 39.20 10.11
C PRO A 664 16.01 40.58 10.04
N GLY A 665 16.38 41.51 10.93
CA GLY A 665 15.95 42.90 10.79
C GLY A 665 16.39 43.46 9.42
N PRO A 666 15.52 44.14 8.66
CA PRO A 666 14.28 44.77 9.10
C PRO A 666 12.98 43.95 8.90
N PHE A 667 13.07 42.66 8.57
CA PHE A 667 11.90 41.85 8.25
C PHE A 667 11.20 41.30 9.50
N GLY A 668 9.91 41.00 9.34
CA GLY A 668 9.14 40.25 10.33
C GLY A 668 7.85 39.71 9.75
N TRP A 669 7.13 38.92 10.54
CA TRP A 669 5.85 38.34 10.17
C TRP A 669 4.84 38.57 11.29
N ASP A 670 3.66 39.09 10.96
CA ASP A 670 2.54 39.26 11.90
C ASP A 670 1.22 38.74 11.28
N GLU A 671 0.07 39.08 11.89
CA GLU A 671 -1.25 38.66 11.42
C GLU A 671 -1.61 39.16 10.01
N PHE A 672 -0.96 40.21 9.52
CA PHE A 672 -1.14 40.78 8.19
C PHE A 672 -0.08 40.30 7.18
N GLY A 673 0.77 39.35 7.59
CA GLY A 673 1.78 38.72 6.74
C GLY A 673 3.17 39.34 6.87
N LEU A 674 4.00 39.10 5.86
CA LEU A 674 5.39 39.52 5.80
C LEU A 674 5.51 41.04 5.68
N TYR A 675 6.32 41.64 6.54
CA TYR A 675 6.63 43.06 6.51
C TYR A 675 8.14 43.33 6.54
N ALA A 676 8.51 44.54 6.12
CA ALA A 676 9.85 45.10 6.24
C ALA A 676 9.76 46.56 6.72
N ASP A 677 10.53 46.92 7.74
CA ASP A 677 10.57 48.28 8.28
C ASP A 677 11.71 49.10 7.65
N LEU A 678 11.37 50.17 6.93
CA LEU A 678 12.32 51.11 6.37
C LEU A 678 12.54 52.28 7.34
N ALA A 679 13.74 52.37 7.93
CA ALA A 679 14.12 53.46 8.82
C ALA A 679 14.67 54.66 8.02
N ILE A 680 13.96 55.78 8.04
CA ILE A 680 14.31 57.02 7.35
C ILE A 680 14.56 58.10 8.40
N LYS A 681 15.84 58.41 8.65
CA LYS A 681 16.28 59.27 9.75
C LYS A 681 15.80 58.75 11.12
N LYS A 682 14.69 59.28 11.64
CA LYS A 682 14.07 58.90 12.93
C LYS A 682 12.63 58.38 12.77
N VAL A 683 12.17 58.18 11.54
CA VAL A 683 10.82 57.74 11.21
C VAL A 683 10.90 56.37 10.57
N ASN A 684 10.05 55.43 11.00
CA ASN A 684 9.95 54.10 10.41
C ASN A 684 8.70 54.03 9.53
N GLN A 685 8.87 53.62 8.27
CA GLN A 685 7.77 53.26 7.39
C GLN A 685 7.75 51.74 7.23
N ARG A 686 6.64 51.10 7.57
CA ARG A 686 6.44 49.67 7.35
C ARG A 686 5.91 49.42 5.94
N PHE A 687 6.50 48.43 5.28
CA PHE A 687 6.06 47.91 4.00
C PHE A 687 5.60 46.46 4.16
N ARG A 688 4.56 46.08 3.43
CA ARG A 688 3.94 44.76 3.41
C ARG A 688 4.20 44.10 2.06
N TRP A 689 4.56 42.82 2.08
CA TRP A 689 4.68 42.04 0.85
C TRP A 689 3.28 41.70 0.33
N ILE A 690 2.99 42.14 -0.89
CA ILE A 690 1.80 41.76 -1.64
C ILE A 690 2.18 40.66 -2.61
N GLU A 691 1.53 39.50 -2.50
CA GLU A 691 1.81 38.35 -3.34
C GLU A 691 1.36 38.59 -4.79
N PRO A 692 2.05 38.01 -5.79
CA PRO A 692 1.53 37.96 -7.15
C PRO A 692 0.20 37.20 -7.16
N GLY A 693 -0.76 37.68 -7.93
CA GLY A 693 -2.09 37.09 -7.92
C GLY A 693 -3.04 37.75 -8.91
N THR A 694 -4.21 37.14 -9.03
CA THR A 694 -5.32 37.64 -9.86
C THR A 694 -6.47 38.04 -8.94
N PHE A 695 -7.02 39.23 -9.14
CA PHE A 695 -8.17 39.72 -8.40
C PHE A 695 -9.12 40.49 -9.31
N LEU A 696 -10.35 40.71 -8.83
CA LEU A 696 -11.35 41.51 -9.54
C LEU A 696 -11.25 42.96 -9.06
N MET A 697 -10.88 43.86 -9.96
CA MET A 697 -10.77 45.29 -9.67
C MET A 697 -12.05 46.02 -10.09
N GLY A 698 -12.55 46.92 -9.25
CA GLY A 698 -13.84 47.60 -9.42
C GLY A 698 -14.90 47.11 -8.43
N SER A 699 -16.04 47.79 -8.38
CA SER A 699 -17.17 47.46 -7.50
C SER A 699 -18.36 46.94 -8.32
N PRO A 700 -19.16 45.99 -7.80
CA PRO A 700 -20.39 45.58 -8.45
C PRO A 700 -21.34 46.77 -8.65
N GLU A 701 -22.10 46.78 -9.76
CA GLU A 701 -23.09 47.85 -10.03
C GLU A 701 -24.11 48.06 -8.90
N SER A 702 -24.29 47.05 -8.05
CA SER A 702 -25.21 47.07 -6.90
C SER A 702 -24.60 47.59 -5.59
N GLU A 703 -23.31 47.90 -5.55
CA GLU A 703 -22.65 48.42 -4.34
C GLU A 703 -23.12 49.85 -4.04
N PRO A 704 -23.49 50.18 -2.78
CA PRO A 704 -23.81 51.55 -2.42
C PRO A 704 -22.64 52.49 -2.73
N GLU A 705 -22.95 53.67 -3.30
CA GLU A 705 -21.94 54.66 -3.75
C GLU A 705 -21.11 54.25 -4.99
N HIS A 706 -21.51 53.19 -5.71
CA HIS A 706 -20.88 52.82 -7.00
C HIS A 706 -20.94 53.96 -8.03
N ASP A 707 -19.78 54.30 -8.58
CA ASP A 707 -19.63 55.21 -9.72
C ASP A 707 -19.42 54.45 -11.04
N LYS A 708 -19.86 55.06 -12.16
CA LYS A 708 -19.91 54.43 -13.49
C LYS A 708 -18.56 53.94 -14.03
N ASP A 709 -17.46 54.41 -13.47
CA ASP A 709 -16.09 54.03 -13.84
C ASP A 709 -15.49 52.91 -12.98
N GLU A 710 -16.21 52.41 -11.98
CA GLU A 710 -15.77 51.32 -11.11
C GLU A 710 -16.09 49.93 -11.69
N ILE A 711 -16.11 49.79 -13.02
CA ILE A 711 -16.51 48.56 -13.71
C ILE A 711 -15.56 47.41 -13.34
N GLN A 712 -16.15 46.28 -12.91
CA GLN A 712 -15.40 45.10 -12.54
C GLN A 712 -14.67 44.45 -13.72
N HIS A 713 -13.35 44.24 -13.57
CA HIS A 713 -12.52 43.53 -14.55
C HIS A 713 -11.39 42.75 -13.85
N GLY A 714 -10.95 41.65 -14.47
CA GLY A 714 -9.87 40.82 -13.93
C GLY A 714 -8.52 41.51 -14.09
N VAL A 715 -7.74 41.55 -13.02
CA VAL A 715 -6.38 42.09 -13.01
C VAL A 715 -5.43 41.02 -12.49
N THR A 716 -4.34 40.76 -13.23
CA THR A 716 -3.26 39.86 -12.79
C THR A 716 -1.99 40.66 -12.57
N LEU A 717 -1.46 40.58 -11.35
CA LEU A 717 -0.13 41.08 -11.00
C LEU A 717 0.82 39.88 -10.96
N THR A 718 1.74 39.83 -11.92
CA THR A 718 2.60 38.66 -12.13
C THR A 718 3.80 38.60 -11.19
N GLN A 719 4.11 39.72 -10.52
CA GLN A 719 5.20 39.84 -9.56
C GLN A 719 4.65 40.38 -8.24
N GLY A 720 5.20 39.88 -7.13
CA GLY A 720 4.91 40.46 -5.82
C GLY A 720 5.67 41.76 -5.62
N TYR A 721 5.15 42.62 -4.75
CA TYR A 721 5.72 43.95 -4.51
C TYR A 721 5.51 44.38 -3.06
N TRP A 722 6.31 45.35 -2.62
CA TRP A 722 6.21 45.93 -1.29
C TRP A 722 5.30 47.16 -1.32
N LEU A 723 4.30 47.21 -0.43
CA LEU A 723 3.37 48.33 -0.31
C LEU A 723 3.43 48.91 1.10
N ALA A 724 3.50 50.23 1.24
CA ALA A 724 3.40 50.88 2.54
C ALA A 724 2.07 50.50 3.21
N ASP A 725 2.12 50.11 4.48
CA ASP A 725 0.92 49.68 5.22
C ASP A 725 -0.03 50.83 5.59
N THR A 726 0.47 52.06 5.44
CA THR A 726 -0.16 53.32 5.83
C THR A 726 0.06 54.35 4.73
N ALA A 727 -0.83 55.35 4.68
CA ALA A 727 -0.57 56.54 3.88
C ALA A 727 0.70 57.25 4.38
N CYS A 728 1.43 57.92 3.47
CA CYS A 728 2.66 58.64 3.83
C CYS A 728 2.36 59.66 4.95
N SER A 729 3.01 59.49 6.10
CA SER A 729 2.79 60.37 7.25
C SER A 729 3.47 61.73 7.05
N GLN A 730 2.97 62.75 7.75
CA GLN A 730 3.58 64.07 7.80
C GLN A 730 5.03 64.00 8.31
N ALA A 731 5.31 63.15 9.28
CA ALA A 731 6.66 62.91 9.79
C ALA A 731 7.59 62.34 8.71
N LEU A 732 7.13 61.34 7.94
CA LEU A 732 7.91 60.75 6.85
C LEU A 732 8.16 61.77 5.73
N TRP A 733 7.11 62.49 5.33
CA TRP A 733 7.21 63.53 4.31
C TRP A 733 8.22 64.61 4.70
N GLN A 734 8.10 65.15 5.92
CA GLN A 734 9.04 66.13 6.47
C GLN A 734 10.46 65.57 6.55
N ALA A 735 10.63 64.28 6.89
CA ALA A 735 11.94 63.64 6.95
C ALA A 735 12.63 63.57 5.57
N VAL A 736 11.89 63.36 4.49
CA VAL A 736 12.44 63.30 3.13
C VAL A 736 12.57 64.70 2.51
N MET A 737 11.50 65.49 2.54
CA MET A 737 11.39 66.76 1.80
C MET A 737 11.87 67.98 2.59
N GLY A 738 12.05 67.86 3.91
CA GLY A 738 12.47 68.96 4.79
C GLY A 738 11.41 70.03 5.05
N LYS A 739 10.20 69.91 4.49
CA LYS A 739 9.05 70.79 4.72
C LYS A 739 7.73 70.00 4.80
N ASN A 740 6.76 70.49 5.57
CA ASN A 740 5.44 69.86 5.76
C ASN A 740 4.35 70.82 5.24
N PRO A 741 3.67 70.50 4.12
CA PRO A 741 2.63 71.36 3.56
C PRO A 741 1.26 71.16 4.22
N ALA A 742 1.10 70.18 5.11
CA ALA A 742 -0.19 69.86 5.72
C ALA A 742 -0.72 71.02 6.58
N VAL A 743 -2.04 71.23 6.52
CA VAL A 743 -2.79 72.14 7.38
C VAL A 743 -3.13 71.46 8.71
N PHE A 744 -3.46 70.16 8.71
CA PHE A 744 -3.83 69.43 9.92
C PHE A 744 -2.62 68.80 10.64
N GLN A 745 -1.87 69.60 11.40
CA GLN A 745 -0.57 69.20 11.99
C GLN A 745 -0.63 68.70 13.44
N GLU A 746 -1.80 68.23 13.88
CA GLU A 746 -2.03 67.92 15.30
C GLU A 746 -1.27 66.65 15.76
N ASP A 747 -1.01 65.74 14.83
CA ASP A 747 -0.22 64.53 15.04
C ASP A 747 0.74 64.29 13.85
N PRO A 748 2.06 64.15 14.07
CA PRO A 748 3.02 63.84 13.00
C PRO A 748 2.77 62.51 12.27
N SER A 749 2.01 61.59 12.88
CA SER A 749 1.62 60.32 12.27
C SER A 749 0.43 60.43 11.31
N ASN A 750 -0.27 61.57 11.29
CA ASN A 750 -1.34 61.82 10.33
C ASN A 750 -0.82 61.73 8.88
N PRO A 751 -1.66 61.33 7.92
CA PRO A 751 -1.32 61.43 6.50
C PRO A 751 -0.92 62.85 6.13
N VAL A 752 0.12 62.99 5.30
CA VAL A 752 0.41 64.27 4.67
C VAL A 752 -0.69 64.60 3.67
N GLU A 753 -1.15 65.84 3.70
CA GLU A 753 -2.19 66.36 2.81
C GLU A 753 -1.76 67.74 2.27
N HIS A 754 -2.55 68.33 1.36
CA HIS A 754 -2.13 69.48 0.54
C HIS A 754 -0.87 69.24 -0.33
N VAL A 755 -0.68 67.99 -0.79
CA VAL A 755 0.37 67.61 -1.74
C VAL A 755 -0.22 67.31 -3.11
N SER A 756 0.38 67.84 -4.18
CA SER A 756 0.01 67.50 -5.56
C SER A 756 0.69 66.21 -6.02
N TRP A 757 0.21 65.62 -7.11
CA TRP A 757 0.84 64.46 -7.73
C TRP A 757 2.33 64.72 -8.09
N ASN A 758 2.64 65.92 -8.58
CA ASN A 758 4.02 66.34 -8.87
C ASN A 758 4.88 66.41 -7.62
N ASP A 759 4.33 66.88 -6.50
CA ASP A 759 5.03 66.87 -5.21
C ASP A 759 5.32 65.43 -4.77
N THR A 760 4.38 64.50 -5.01
CA THR A 760 4.58 63.07 -4.71
C THR A 760 5.68 62.46 -5.57
N GLN A 761 5.76 62.76 -6.87
CA GLN A 761 6.88 62.31 -7.70
C GLN A 761 8.21 62.87 -7.23
N ALA A 762 8.25 64.14 -6.84
CA ALA A 762 9.46 64.75 -6.26
C ALA A 762 9.86 64.04 -4.95
N PHE A 763 8.89 63.73 -4.08
CA PHE A 763 9.12 62.93 -2.88
C PHE A 763 9.70 61.54 -3.18
N ILE A 764 9.13 60.82 -4.15
CA ILE A 764 9.62 59.49 -4.57
C ILE A 764 11.04 59.63 -5.14
N GLY A 765 11.30 60.64 -5.95
CA GLY A 765 12.63 60.91 -6.50
C GLY A 765 13.69 61.17 -5.43
N GLU A 766 13.38 61.97 -4.40
CA GLU A 766 14.28 62.18 -3.26
C GLU A 766 14.43 60.91 -2.41
N LEU A 767 13.35 60.14 -2.20
CA LEU A 767 13.40 58.87 -1.48
C LEU A 767 14.31 57.85 -2.18
N ASN A 768 14.20 57.72 -3.50
CA ASN A 768 15.04 56.81 -4.31
C ASN A 768 16.51 57.24 -4.35
N LYS A 769 16.82 58.54 -4.15
CA LYS A 769 18.22 59.00 -3.98
C LYS A 769 18.80 58.56 -2.63
N LEU A 770 17.97 58.51 -1.58
CA LEU A 770 18.39 58.06 -0.26
C LEU A 770 18.56 56.54 -0.20
N PHE A 771 17.74 55.81 -0.96
CA PHE A 771 17.76 54.35 -1.03
C PHE A 771 17.73 53.90 -2.50
N PRO A 772 18.88 53.89 -3.19
CA PRO A 772 18.97 53.37 -4.55
C PRO A 772 18.81 51.84 -4.49
N GLY A 773 17.62 51.36 -4.83
CA GLY A 773 17.23 49.96 -4.69
C GLY A 773 16.29 49.52 -5.79
#